data_AF-A0A928DXL0-F1
#
_entry.id   AF-A0A928DXL0-F1
#
_cell.length_a   1.000
_cell.length_b   1.000
_cell.length_c   1.000
_cell.angle_alpha   90.00
_cell.angle_beta   90.00
_cell.angle_gamma   90.00
#
_symmetry.space_group_name_H-M   'P 1'
#
loop_
_entity.id
_entity.type
_entity.pdbx_description
1 polymer ?
#
loop_
_entity_poly.entity_id
_entity_poly.type
_entity_poly.pdbx_seq_one_letter_code
_entity_poly.pdbx_strand_id
1 'polypeptide(L)'
;MMKKVTPLKFFLLLLILAVWGSSFSFAVEDDSNFFFQNARTVWSVELLQPMDPTIQQAGIEFKRAMKKISGADFPDVSESVDEGFIVKIGVEPELEKTPDLIRMETRGGNLFLTGGSPRSALYAVYEFLRRELGVRWLWPGDDGEFMPVMSEWKLPEISFSFTPGFKYRGFHMCGDWYRVKEFHHWMARNLLNSHRHGNYFFPDRELGFYQIYSNHNVFPPKEYFETNPEFYASRNGKRLQCQICVSSRDGLNVIADKLTEELKKKPDIDVLSLFLPDNQEYCQCEKCSEKSVSTGFFDFYSDLTDILKERFPDLSFATLAYQGYLDVPASPIRNSEFIEIATHGRCNIHLLNDPDCARNIKEMERFHEWRKTGTPIGNYGYEYDIFSRENLFLPIFSILADSVKVNKEFGSVIILPEVSLSPKNGPEERVGTMVNRISQYVMARMMTEPEVNWKEILEDYCEYAFGPAAEPLFEYLTAMDRQWLAMPIHRGILGSPVGLAEELITREIRDVAEKKFNDAEKRLHEAESRASAAEKVKLTVNRAAFEREKVLFRQWERFLLDENRQEIPRVEAPENMLPAPGLQMPGMNCRVFWNEKGITVQNYSTPIELGLSTGLGGENWFFRIHEDGSQEQWKISELGVREVMDSEWKIKDGGIREFFIPFSSLNGETVLPGTLWQFRVLESGKVWPPSGYWAGFSFSNVPKTGQKLVFWSGSMKRDESGLKFFSSSMKEKGWDVKIARTAEEFLALESDAYWLKNPMFDEKLPPECWEKVRKEVENGKLAVFLSYSRLPLAEFFKDGDLGVKLDGVRNISLAQRRSNYWLDGPWMKTPNDLTRHLERQITPAYYLDLAKPEKWHILATMPKSSDELGEKLVYAALTRYGKGAILLLSADPRIPLPQLLENVQENFREFEMK
;
A
#
# COMPACT_ATOMS: atom_id res chain seq x y z
N MET A 1 -40.20 -8.40 83.25
CA MET A 1 -40.81 -8.78 81.95
C MET A 1 -40.10 -7.97 80.86
N MET A 2 -39.13 -8.56 80.14
CA MET A 2 -39.23 -8.97 78.70
C MET A 2 -39.46 -7.76 77.76
N LYS A 3 -38.66 -7.41 76.74
CA LYS A 3 -37.76 -8.14 75.80
C LYS A 3 -36.65 -7.17 75.26
N LYS A 4 -35.38 -7.59 75.18
CA LYS A 4 -34.54 -7.87 73.97
C LYS A 4 -34.75 -6.94 72.75
N VAL A 5 -33.68 -6.28 72.26
CA VAL A 5 -32.93 -6.52 70.99
C VAL A 5 -31.55 -5.78 71.04
N THR A 6 -30.48 -6.45 70.57
CA THR A 6 -29.02 -6.15 70.47
C THR A 6 -28.64 -5.33 69.19
N PRO A 7 -27.36 -5.08 68.76
CA PRO A 7 -26.02 -5.46 69.29
C PRO A 7 -24.86 -4.40 69.25
N LEU A 8 -23.83 -4.64 70.09
CA LEU A 8 -22.39 -4.70 69.77
C LEU A 8 -21.64 -3.49 69.14
N LYS A 9 -20.75 -2.87 69.92
CA LYS A 9 -19.37 -2.41 69.56
C LYS A 9 -18.77 -1.63 70.74
N PHE A 10 -17.85 -2.21 71.52
CA PHE A 10 -16.85 -1.46 72.31
C PHE A 10 -15.80 -2.44 72.87
N PHE A 11 -14.80 -2.76 72.05
CA PHE A 11 -13.56 -3.41 72.48
C PHE A 11 -12.47 -3.07 71.46
N LEU A 12 -11.81 -1.92 71.66
CA LEU A 12 -10.40 -1.63 71.36
C LEU A 12 -10.17 -0.12 71.52
N LEU A 13 -10.06 0.31 72.78
CA LEU A 13 -9.68 1.67 73.13
C LEU A 13 -8.78 1.59 74.36
N LEU A 14 -7.62 0.92 74.21
CA LEU A 14 -6.59 0.78 75.25
C LEU A 14 -5.28 0.18 74.67
N LEU A 15 -4.82 0.69 73.52
CA LEU A 15 -3.47 0.43 72.97
C LEU A 15 -2.99 1.62 72.12
N ILE A 16 -3.34 2.83 72.57
CA ILE A 16 -2.81 4.11 72.12
C ILE A 16 -2.13 4.70 73.37
N LEU A 17 -0.85 5.09 73.25
CA LEU A 17 0.08 5.55 74.31
C LEU A 17 1.06 4.46 74.79
N ALA A 18 2.08 4.15 73.99
CA ALA A 18 3.47 3.93 74.43
C ALA A 18 4.35 3.26 73.35
N VAL A 19 4.53 3.90 72.19
CA VAL A 19 5.79 3.81 71.41
C VAL A 19 5.97 5.15 70.67
N TRP A 20 6.21 6.21 71.43
CA TRP A 20 6.84 7.44 70.95
C TRP A 20 8.25 7.41 71.53
N GLY A 21 9.25 7.10 70.71
CA GLY A 21 10.63 6.95 71.21
C GLY A 21 11.60 6.25 70.27
N SER A 22 11.46 6.45 68.96
CA SER A 22 12.54 6.17 68.01
C SER A 22 12.30 7.01 66.78
N SER A 23 12.85 8.22 66.82
CA SER A 23 13.03 9.09 65.67
C SER A 23 13.91 8.36 64.65
N PHE A 24 13.30 7.57 63.77
CA PHE A 24 13.90 7.37 62.46
C PHE A 24 13.82 8.72 61.78
N SER A 25 14.93 9.47 61.85
CA SER A 25 15.23 10.46 60.84
C SER A 25 15.35 9.68 59.53
N PHE A 26 14.23 9.57 58.80
CA PHE A 26 14.35 9.55 57.36
C PHE A 26 15.05 10.87 57.04
N ALA A 27 16.28 10.80 56.57
CA ALA A 27 16.87 11.92 55.87
C ALA A 27 15.84 12.30 54.81
N VAL A 28 15.22 13.46 54.96
CA VAL A 28 14.57 14.14 53.86
C VAL A 28 15.73 14.46 52.94
N GLU A 29 15.98 13.57 51.97
CA GLU A 29 16.75 13.96 50.80
C GLU A 29 16.09 15.21 50.24
N ASP A 30 16.91 16.16 49.81
CA ASP A 30 16.50 17.46 49.34
C ASP A 30 15.62 17.31 48.08
N ASP A 31 14.30 17.15 48.28
CA ASP A 31 13.23 16.98 47.28
C ASP A 31 13.25 18.12 46.22
N SER A 32 13.97 19.21 46.49
CA SER A 32 14.16 20.34 45.57
C SER A 32 14.96 19.99 44.31
N ASN A 33 15.69 18.87 44.30
CA ASN A 33 16.52 18.46 43.16
C ASN A 33 15.78 17.61 42.12
N PHE A 34 14.53 17.23 42.35
CA PHE A 34 13.76 16.39 41.43
C PHE A 34 12.59 17.15 40.81
N PHE A 35 12.31 16.86 39.53
CA PHE A 35 11.08 17.31 38.88
C PHE A 35 9.88 16.52 39.39
N PHE A 36 10.09 15.23 39.62
CA PHE A 36 9.20 14.35 40.38
C PHE A 36 10.01 13.19 40.97
N GLN A 37 9.52 12.66 42.09
CA GLN A 37 10.08 11.47 42.73
C GLN A 37 8.97 10.72 43.47
N ASN A 38 8.93 9.39 43.32
CA ASN A 38 8.00 8.49 43.99
C ASN A 38 6.53 8.93 43.90
N ALA A 39 6.08 9.27 42.68
CA ALA A 39 4.73 9.77 42.37
C ALA A 39 4.35 11.07 43.12
N ARG A 40 5.34 11.88 43.50
CA ARG A 40 5.16 13.20 44.09
C ARG A 40 6.00 14.24 43.35
N THR A 41 5.58 15.50 43.44
CA THR A 41 6.33 16.64 42.91
C THR A 41 6.12 17.85 43.82
N VAL A 42 7.13 18.72 43.89
CA VAL A 42 7.05 20.06 44.48
C VAL A 42 6.74 21.12 43.41
N TRP A 43 6.66 20.73 42.14
CA TRP A 43 6.43 21.63 41.02
C TRP A 43 4.95 21.91 40.82
N SER A 44 4.63 23.16 40.49
CA SER A 44 3.28 23.60 40.12
C SER A 44 3.22 24.07 38.66
N VAL A 45 2.02 24.17 38.09
CA VAL A 45 1.79 24.65 36.72
C VAL A 45 1.10 26.02 36.77
N GLU A 46 1.68 26.99 36.05
CA GLU A 46 1.08 28.31 35.81
C GLU A 46 0.76 28.46 34.32
N LEU A 47 -0.48 28.81 34.02
CA LEU A 47 -0.89 29.16 32.65
C LEU A 47 -0.83 30.68 32.49
N LEU A 48 0.00 31.19 31.58
CA LEU A 48 0.19 32.63 31.39
C LEU A 48 -1.06 33.32 30.80
N GLN A 49 -1.84 32.60 30.00
CA GLN A 49 -3.13 33.04 29.47
C GLN A 49 -4.21 31.99 29.77
N PRO A 50 -4.70 31.89 31.02
CA PRO A 50 -5.54 30.78 31.47
C PRO A 50 -6.94 30.74 30.84
N MET A 51 -7.34 31.81 30.15
CA MET A 51 -8.63 31.89 29.43
C MET A 51 -8.53 31.45 27.96
N ASP A 52 -7.32 31.27 27.43
CA ASP A 52 -7.14 30.78 26.06
C ASP A 52 -7.33 29.25 26.02
N PRO A 53 -8.21 28.72 25.16
CA PRO A 53 -8.53 27.29 25.14
C PRO A 53 -7.34 26.42 24.72
N THR A 54 -6.42 26.93 23.90
CA THR A 54 -5.22 26.20 23.46
C THR A 54 -4.20 26.13 24.60
N ILE A 55 -4.07 27.21 25.39
CA ILE A 55 -3.22 27.20 26.60
C ILE A 55 -3.79 26.28 27.68
N GLN A 56 -5.12 26.26 27.86
CA GLN A 56 -5.77 25.29 28.73
C GLN A 56 -5.47 23.85 28.29
N GLN A 57 -5.58 23.58 26.98
CA GLN A 57 -5.26 22.28 26.41
C GLN A 57 -3.79 21.90 26.62
N ALA A 58 -2.86 22.86 26.53
CA ALA A 58 -1.44 22.64 26.82
C ALA A 58 -1.21 22.21 28.28
N GLY A 59 -1.86 22.87 29.24
CA GLY A 59 -1.83 22.47 30.64
C GLY A 59 -2.44 21.07 30.88
N ILE A 60 -3.55 20.75 30.19
CA ILE A 60 -4.20 19.43 30.26
C ILE A 60 -3.26 18.33 29.73
N GLU A 61 -2.66 18.52 28.56
CA GLU A 61 -1.75 17.53 27.96
C GLU A 61 -0.48 17.35 28.79
N PHE A 62 0.10 18.43 29.32
CA PHE A 62 1.25 18.36 30.22
C PHE A 62 0.93 17.51 31.45
N LYS A 63 -0.15 17.86 32.19
CA LYS A 63 -0.54 17.15 33.42
C LYS A 63 -0.92 15.69 33.15
N ARG A 64 -1.63 15.42 32.05
CA ARG A 64 -1.99 14.05 31.63
C ARG A 64 -0.75 13.20 31.38
N ALA A 65 0.22 13.72 30.63
CA ALA A 65 1.46 13.02 30.34
C ALA A 65 2.30 12.84 31.61
N MET A 66 2.45 13.88 32.43
CA MET A 66 3.16 13.79 33.72
C MET A 66 2.56 12.73 34.64
N LYS A 67 1.22 12.66 34.72
CA LYS A 67 0.53 11.64 35.51
C LYS A 67 0.81 10.23 35.02
N LYS A 68 0.78 10.01 33.70
CA LYS A 68 1.09 8.70 33.09
C LYS A 68 2.56 8.30 33.28
N ILE A 69 3.48 9.27 33.18
CA ILE A 69 4.93 9.03 33.27
C ILE A 69 5.39 8.80 34.72
N SER A 70 4.95 9.65 35.64
CA SER A 70 5.49 9.70 37.01
C SER A 70 4.53 9.22 38.09
N GLY A 71 3.23 9.20 37.81
CA GLY A 71 2.18 9.03 38.82
C GLY A 71 1.90 10.29 39.65
N ALA A 72 2.71 11.35 39.54
CA ALA A 72 2.54 12.60 40.28
C ALA A 72 1.43 13.48 39.68
N ASP A 73 0.74 14.22 40.54
CA ASP A 73 -0.18 15.28 40.15
C ASP A 73 0.53 16.63 40.29
N PHE A 74 0.55 17.41 39.20
CA PHE A 74 1.12 18.76 39.18
C PHE A 74 -0.01 19.77 39.41
N PRO A 75 -0.09 20.43 40.58
CA PRO A 75 -1.18 21.35 40.89
C PRO A 75 -1.09 22.64 40.07
N ASP A 76 -2.25 23.24 39.76
CA ASP A 76 -2.31 24.56 39.14
C ASP A 76 -2.10 25.66 40.20
N VAL A 77 -1.42 26.73 39.82
CA VAL A 77 -1.37 27.99 40.58
C VAL A 77 -2.14 29.08 39.83
N SER A 78 -3.08 29.72 40.52
CA SER A 78 -4.01 30.70 39.95
C SER A 78 -3.49 32.14 39.94
N GLU A 79 -2.46 32.44 40.72
CA GLU A 79 -1.79 33.74 40.79
C GLU A 79 -0.32 33.54 40.40
N SER A 80 0.25 34.49 39.64
CA SER A 80 1.68 34.46 39.30
C SER A 80 2.49 34.49 40.58
N VAL A 81 3.23 33.41 40.84
CA VAL A 81 4.09 33.30 42.02
C VAL A 81 5.53 33.59 41.59
N ASP A 82 6.19 34.49 42.30
CA ASP A 82 7.59 34.88 42.02
C ASP A 82 8.61 33.89 42.60
N GLU A 83 8.20 33.07 43.58
CA GLU A 83 9.05 32.10 44.28
C GLU A 83 8.45 30.68 44.17
N GLY A 84 9.29 29.69 43.87
CA GLY A 84 8.91 28.28 43.79
C GLY A 84 9.51 27.57 42.56
N PHE A 85 9.15 26.30 42.40
CA PHE A 85 9.47 25.49 41.22
C PHE A 85 8.23 25.42 40.32
N ILE A 86 8.20 26.22 39.26
CA ILE A 86 6.99 26.44 38.45
C ILE A 86 7.26 26.05 37.00
N VAL A 87 6.30 25.33 36.40
CA VAL A 87 6.19 25.13 34.96
C VAL A 87 5.26 26.21 34.42
N LYS A 88 5.81 27.19 33.70
CA LYS A 88 5.06 28.28 33.07
C LYS A 88 4.74 27.93 31.63
N ILE A 89 3.46 27.88 31.29
CA ILE A 89 2.97 27.50 29.95
C ILE A 89 2.18 28.66 29.35
N GLY A 90 2.60 29.15 28.19
CA GLY A 90 1.87 30.21 27.48
C GLY A 90 2.70 31.04 26.52
N VAL A 91 2.17 32.22 26.19
CA VAL A 91 2.81 33.20 25.31
C VAL A 91 3.52 34.24 26.16
N GLU A 92 4.81 34.46 25.86
CA GLU A 92 5.58 35.54 26.46
C GLU A 92 5.55 36.77 25.53
N PRO A 93 5.33 37.99 26.06
CA PRO A 93 5.15 39.20 25.23
C PRO A 93 6.27 39.46 24.22
N GLU A 94 7.51 39.11 24.54
CA GLU A 94 8.64 39.29 23.63
C GLU A 94 8.60 38.34 22.42
N LEU A 95 7.85 37.24 22.49
CA LEU A 95 7.76 36.22 21.45
C LEU A 95 6.59 36.43 20.48
N GLU A 96 5.61 37.28 20.82
CA GLU A 96 4.39 37.50 20.02
C GLU A 96 4.68 37.92 18.55
N LYS A 97 5.85 38.52 18.32
CA LYS A 97 6.30 38.92 16.97
C LYS A 97 6.76 37.75 16.09
N THR A 98 6.91 36.56 16.66
CA THR A 98 7.36 35.33 16.01
C THR A 98 6.37 34.20 16.31
N PRO A 99 5.15 34.22 15.73
CA PRO A 99 4.03 33.39 16.17
C PRO A 99 4.28 31.89 16.14
N ASP A 100 5.16 31.41 15.24
CA ASP A 100 5.51 30.00 15.09
C ASP A 100 6.78 29.58 15.85
N LEU A 101 7.39 30.49 16.65
CA LEU A 101 8.50 30.15 17.52
C LEU A 101 8.00 29.37 18.74
N ILE A 102 8.61 28.20 18.95
CA ILE A 102 8.48 27.33 20.11
C ILE A 102 9.72 27.53 20.98
N ARG A 103 9.56 27.67 22.29
CA ARG A 103 10.65 27.84 23.25
C ARG A 103 10.48 26.93 24.46
N MET A 104 11.57 26.30 24.85
CA MET A 104 11.70 25.59 26.13
C MET A 104 12.94 26.12 26.84
N GLU A 105 12.79 26.63 28.05
CA GLU A 105 13.90 27.27 28.76
C GLU A 105 13.79 27.04 30.26
N THR A 106 14.91 26.66 30.89
CA THR A 106 15.02 26.73 32.35
C THR A 106 15.62 28.06 32.76
N ARG A 107 14.86 28.87 33.50
CA ARG A 107 15.29 30.22 33.91
C ARG A 107 14.86 30.51 35.34
N GLY A 108 15.82 30.85 36.19
CA GLY A 108 15.56 31.21 37.59
C GLY A 108 14.90 30.10 38.41
N GLY A 109 15.27 28.83 38.18
CA GLY A 109 14.67 27.67 38.86
C GLY A 109 13.32 27.20 38.31
N ASN A 110 12.78 27.88 37.29
CA ASN A 110 11.50 27.54 36.66
C ASN A 110 11.69 26.96 35.26
N LEU A 111 10.70 26.20 34.79
CA LEU A 111 10.60 25.69 33.43
C LEU A 111 9.60 26.54 32.63
N PHE A 112 10.05 27.13 31.54
CA PHE A 112 9.22 27.88 30.60
C PHE A 112 8.96 27.01 29.38
N LEU A 113 7.69 26.68 29.13
CA LEU A 113 7.20 26.01 27.93
C LEU A 113 6.35 27.02 27.16
N THR A 114 7.03 27.86 26.38
CA THR A 114 6.44 29.07 25.81
C THR A 114 6.54 29.14 24.30
N GLY A 115 5.83 30.07 23.69
CA GLY A 115 5.94 30.32 22.25
C GLY A 115 5.36 31.66 21.85
N GLY A 116 5.48 32.01 20.57
CA GLY A 116 4.95 33.27 20.04
C GLY A 116 3.42 33.27 19.80
N SER A 117 2.76 32.15 20.02
CA SER A 117 1.30 32.01 19.95
C SER A 117 0.82 30.89 20.88
N PRO A 118 -0.48 30.83 21.22
CA PRO A 118 -1.02 29.76 22.06
C PRO A 118 -0.72 28.35 21.51
N ARG A 119 -0.78 28.19 20.19
CA ARG A 119 -0.38 26.96 19.50
C ARG A 119 1.09 26.60 19.74
N SER A 120 2.00 27.57 19.62
CA SER A 120 3.42 27.32 19.82
C SER A 120 3.76 26.98 21.28
N ALA A 121 3.00 27.50 22.25
CA ALA A 121 3.10 27.07 23.65
C ALA A 121 2.61 25.62 23.86
N LEU A 122 1.50 25.22 23.21
CA LEU A 122 1.08 23.80 23.19
C LEU A 122 2.17 22.90 22.57
N TYR A 123 2.80 23.35 21.50
CA TYR A 123 3.90 22.61 20.88
C TYR A 123 5.17 22.58 21.73
N ALA A 124 5.44 23.60 22.56
CA ALA A 124 6.52 23.55 23.55
C ALA A 124 6.30 22.42 24.57
N VAL A 125 5.05 22.19 24.98
CA VAL A 125 4.69 21.03 25.83
C VAL A 125 4.98 19.72 25.10
N TYR A 126 4.53 19.56 23.86
CA TYR A 126 4.78 18.31 23.11
C TYR A 126 6.27 18.07 22.83
N GLU A 127 7.04 19.11 22.50
CA GLU A 127 8.48 19.01 22.30
C GLU A 127 9.22 18.68 23.60
N PHE A 128 8.80 19.23 24.74
CA PHE A 128 9.37 18.89 26.05
C PHE A 128 9.15 17.41 26.36
N LEU A 129 7.92 16.94 26.22
CA LEU A 129 7.57 15.53 26.41
C LEU A 129 8.36 14.62 25.46
N ARG A 130 8.53 15.00 24.20
CA ARG A 130 9.22 14.19 23.20
C ARG A 130 10.73 14.15 23.41
N ARG A 131 11.37 15.31 23.63
CA ARG A 131 12.83 15.47 23.70
C ARG A 131 13.39 15.07 25.06
N GLU A 132 12.79 15.53 26.14
CA GLU A 132 13.34 15.38 27.50
C GLU A 132 12.84 14.10 28.19
N LEU A 133 11.63 13.64 27.83
CA LEU A 133 10.98 12.51 28.49
C LEU A 133 10.73 11.32 27.55
N GLY A 134 11.22 11.39 26.30
CA GLY A 134 11.18 10.26 25.37
C GLY A 134 9.78 9.80 24.95
N VAL A 135 8.77 10.68 25.02
CA VAL A 135 7.39 10.38 24.60
C VAL A 135 7.29 10.29 23.07
N ARG A 136 6.49 9.35 22.56
CA ARG A 136 6.16 9.25 21.13
C ARG A 136 4.66 9.04 20.90
N TRP A 137 4.14 9.65 19.85
CA TRP A 137 2.79 9.42 19.33
C TRP A 137 2.90 8.91 17.89
N LEU A 138 3.02 7.61 17.72
CA LEU A 138 3.38 6.99 16.44
C LEU A 138 2.20 6.81 15.48
N TRP A 139 0.99 6.63 16.01
CA TRP A 139 -0.26 6.57 15.23
C TRP A 139 -1.46 6.99 16.08
N PRO A 140 -2.67 7.14 15.49
CA PRO A 140 -3.84 7.62 16.22
C PRO A 140 -4.29 6.71 17.35
N GLY A 141 -4.57 7.34 18.50
CA GLY A 141 -5.15 6.75 19.71
C GLY A 141 -4.16 6.17 20.72
N ASP A 142 -4.72 5.60 21.80
CA ASP A 142 -3.95 5.22 22.99
C ASP A 142 -2.93 4.10 22.73
N ASP A 143 -3.21 3.22 21.77
CA ASP A 143 -2.29 2.14 21.38
C ASP A 143 -1.09 2.65 20.56
N GLY A 144 -1.15 3.89 20.06
CA GLY A 144 -0.05 4.59 19.40
C GLY A 144 0.70 5.58 20.31
N GLU A 145 0.38 5.63 21.60
CA GLU A 145 1.02 6.50 22.59
C GLU A 145 2.06 5.72 23.40
N PHE A 146 3.32 6.11 23.29
CA PHE A 146 4.44 5.49 23.99
C PHE A 146 5.01 6.47 25.00
N MET A 147 4.71 6.23 26.28
CA MET A 147 5.20 7.01 27.41
C MET A 147 6.00 6.10 28.35
N PRO A 148 7.23 6.49 28.74
CA PRO A 148 7.97 5.74 29.75
C PRO A 148 7.34 5.90 31.13
N VAL A 149 7.50 4.89 31.99
CA VAL A 149 7.15 4.97 33.40
C VAL A 149 8.44 5.19 34.19
N MET A 150 8.50 6.28 34.96
CA MET A 150 9.68 6.71 35.69
C MET A 150 9.34 6.97 37.16
N SER A 151 10.10 6.39 38.08
CA SER A 151 9.91 6.63 39.52
C SER A 151 10.47 7.99 39.95
N GLU A 152 11.49 8.48 39.26
CA GLU A 152 12.13 9.76 39.54
C GLU A 152 12.76 10.34 38.28
N TRP A 153 12.80 11.67 38.18
CA TRP A 153 13.48 12.37 37.09
C TRP A 153 13.87 13.78 37.54
N LYS A 154 15.01 14.26 37.05
CA LYS A 154 15.53 15.61 37.34
C LYS A 154 15.45 16.44 36.08
N LEU A 155 14.97 17.68 36.22
CA LEU A 155 14.91 18.63 35.12
C LEU A 155 16.35 19.07 34.75
N PRO A 156 16.82 18.81 33.52
CA PRO A 156 18.10 19.35 33.06
C PRO A 156 18.01 20.85 32.85
N GLU A 157 19.15 21.53 32.72
CA GLU A 157 19.16 22.88 32.14
C GLU A 157 18.76 22.80 30.67
N ILE A 158 17.71 23.54 30.28
CA ILE A 158 17.16 23.56 28.93
C ILE A 158 17.32 24.97 28.37
N SER A 159 17.86 25.06 27.15
CA SER A 159 17.84 26.26 26.34
C SER A 159 17.59 25.85 24.89
N PHE A 160 16.32 25.85 24.50
CA PHE A 160 15.89 25.39 23.19
C PHE A 160 14.87 26.35 22.59
N SER A 161 15.07 26.67 21.30
CA SER A 161 14.09 27.39 20.50
C SER A 161 14.03 26.82 19.10
N PHE A 162 12.84 26.80 18.53
CA PHE A 162 12.57 26.12 17.28
C PHE A 162 11.40 26.76 16.52
N THR A 163 11.53 26.88 15.22
CA THR A 163 10.43 27.29 14.33
C THR A 163 10.23 26.21 13.28
N PRO A 164 9.03 25.61 13.17
CA PRO A 164 8.73 24.60 12.16
C PRO A 164 9.02 25.09 10.73
N GLY A 165 9.36 24.16 9.84
CA GLY A 165 9.75 24.47 8.46
C GLY A 165 8.67 25.11 7.60
N PHE A 166 7.40 24.87 7.91
CA PHE A 166 6.22 25.35 7.18
C PHE A 166 5.20 26.00 8.11
N LYS A 167 4.58 27.10 7.65
CA LYS A 167 3.53 27.83 8.38
C LYS A 167 2.29 26.97 8.58
N TYR A 168 1.84 26.30 7.52
CA TYR A 168 0.71 25.37 7.55
C TYR A 168 1.20 23.96 7.19
N ARG A 169 0.82 22.96 7.98
CA ARG A 169 1.26 21.57 7.80
C ARG A 169 0.21 20.59 8.29
N GLY A 170 -0.11 19.60 7.46
CA GLY A 170 -1.23 18.73 7.76
C GLY A 170 -1.63 17.80 6.63
N PHE A 171 -2.90 17.38 6.67
CA PHE A 171 -3.49 16.46 5.71
C PHE A 171 -4.85 16.99 5.20
N HIS A 172 -5.15 16.73 3.93
CA HIS A 172 -6.53 16.78 3.43
C HIS A 172 -7.14 15.39 3.63
N MET A 173 -8.20 15.29 4.42
CA MET A 173 -8.79 14.03 4.84
C MET A 173 -10.03 13.71 4.01
N CYS A 174 -9.96 12.58 3.31
CA CYS A 174 -11.03 12.09 2.44
C CYS A 174 -11.76 10.89 3.03
N GLY A 175 -13.10 10.94 3.01
CA GLY A 175 -13.97 9.91 3.57
C GLY A 175 -14.14 10.00 5.10
N ASP A 176 -14.76 8.98 5.69
CA ASP A 176 -15.05 8.94 7.13
C ASP A 176 -14.25 7.83 7.82
N TRP A 177 -13.81 8.08 9.05
CA TRP A 177 -13.27 7.08 9.96
C TRP A 177 -13.79 7.28 11.39
N TYR A 178 -14.12 6.20 12.10
CA TYR A 178 -14.66 6.29 13.46
C TYR A 178 -13.69 6.91 14.48
N ARG A 179 -12.38 6.91 14.20
CA ARG A 179 -11.33 7.49 15.07
C ARG A 179 -10.81 8.84 14.56
N VAL A 180 -11.57 9.58 13.72
CA VAL A 180 -11.11 10.86 13.16
C VAL A 180 -10.63 11.87 14.21
N LYS A 181 -11.29 11.94 15.37
CA LYS A 181 -10.85 12.80 16.49
C LYS A 181 -9.49 12.39 17.04
N GLU A 182 -9.22 11.09 17.14
CA GLU A 182 -7.93 10.59 17.58
C GLU A 182 -6.83 10.90 16.55
N PHE A 183 -7.18 10.95 15.26
CA PHE A 183 -6.27 11.41 14.21
C PHE A 183 -5.92 12.89 14.40
N HIS A 184 -6.90 13.75 14.71
CA HIS A 184 -6.64 15.17 15.01
C HIS A 184 -5.73 15.34 16.23
N HIS A 185 -5.98 14.61 17.32
CA HIS A 185 -5.08 14.63 18.49
C HIS A 185 -3.67 14.16 18.13
N TRP A 186 -3.54 13.10 17.33
CA TRP A 186 -2.24 12.61 16.85
C TRP A 186 -1.53 13.65 15.97
N MET A 187 -2.26 14.34 15.09
CA MET A 187 -1.74 15.42 14.26
C MET A 187 -1.16 16.55 15.14
N ALA A 188 -1.94 17.06 16.10
CA ALA A 188 -1.50 18.12 17.00
C ALA A 188 -0.26 17.73 17.83
N ARG A 189 -0.24 16.50 18.35
CA ARG A 189 0.89 15.92 19.10
C ARG A 189 2.16 15.74 18.26
N ASN A 190 2.01 15.60 16.94
CA ASN A 190 3.11 15.61 15.98
C ASN A 190 3.32 17.00 15.34
N LEU A 191 2.89 18.04 16.06
CA LEU A 191 3.05 19.44 15.72
C LEU A 191 2.34 19.83 14.44
N LEU A 192 1.46 19.03 13.84
CA LEU A 192 0.67 19.48 12.69
C LEU A 192 -0.39 20.49 13.12
N ASN A 193 -0.68 21.47 12.26
CA ASN A 193 -1.46 22.66 12.61
C ASN A 193 -2.52 23.04 11.57
N SER A 194 -2.80 22.17 10.60
CA SER A 194 -3.88 22.36 9.64
C SER A 194 -4.48 21.01 9.28
N HIS A 195 -5.79 20.98 9.07
CA HIS A 195 -6.46 19.86 8.43
C HIS A 195 -7.62 20.39 7.61
N ARG A 196 -8.06 19.59 6.64
CA ARG A 196 -9.28 19.84 5.88
C ARG A 196 -10.02 18.52 5.77
N HIS A 197 -11.34 18.54 5.90
CA HIS A 197 -12.16 17.34 5.73
C HIS A 197 -13.28 17.66 4.74
N GLY A 198 -13.30 16.96 3.61
CA GLY A 198 -14.38 17.12 2.63
C GLY A 198 -15.76 17.04 3.29
N ASN A 199 -16.58 18.08 3.14
CA ASN A 199 -17.95 18.23 3.65
C ASN A 199 -18.13 18.46 5.17
N TYR A 200 -17.06 18.52 5.97
CA TYR A 200 -17.15 18.75 7.41
C TYR A 200 -16.26 19.89 7.88
N PHE A 201 -16.73 20.64 8.87
CA PHE A 201 -15.93 21.65 9.57
C PHE A 201 -15.83 21.22 11.04
N PHE A 202 -14.60 21.06 11.53
CA PHE A 202 -14.30 20.72 12.92
C PHE A 202 -13.68 21.93 13.61
N PRO A 203 -14.41 22.61 14.51
CA PRO A 203 -13.86 23.73 15.27
C PRO A 203 -13.02 23.19 16.44
N ASP A 204 -11.78 22.81 16.17
CA ASP A 204 -10.83 22.20 17.13
C ASP A 204 -9.59 23.06 17.36
N ARG A 205 -9.79 24.39 17.43
CA ARG A 205 -8.73 25.39 17.63
C ARG A 205 -7.91 25.15 18.89
N GLU A 206 -8.51 24.56 19.92
CA GLU A 206 -7.83 24.17 21.16
C GLU A 206 -6.67 23.19 20.95
N LEU A 207 -6.68 22.44 19.84
CA LEU A 207 -5.57 21.56 19.45
C LEU A 207 -4.45 22.30 18.70
N GLY A 208 -4.54 23.62 18.58
CA GLY A 208 -3.60 24.44 17.85
C GLY A 208 -3.80 24.38 16.33
N PHE A 209 -4.98 24.05 15.83
CA PHE A 209 -5.25 24.06 14.38
C PHE A 209 -5.65 25.45 13.88
N TYR A 210 -5.06 25.85 12.76
CA TYR A 210 -5.67 26.84 11.88
C TYR A 210 -6.98 26.28 11.32
N GLN A 211 -8.04 27.07 11.42
CA GLN A 211 -9.38 26.68 11.00
C GLN A 211 -9.56 26.93 9.50
N ILE A 212 -9.08 25.98 8.70
CA ILE A 212 -9.15 26.03 7.23
C ILE A 212 -10.40 25.30 6.76
N TYR A 213 -11.29 26.01 6.08
CA TYR A 213 -12.49 25.40 5.49
C TYR A 213 -12.34 25.34 3.97
N SER A 214 -12.51 24.14 3.41
CA SER A 214 -12.47 23.90 1.96
C SER A 214 -13.63 23.04 1.50
N ASN A 215 -14.24 23.41 0.39
CA ASN A 215 -15.16 22.55 -0.34
C ASN A 215 -15.21 23.02 -1.81
N HIS A 216 -15.85 22.24 -2.67
CA HIS A 216 -16.27 22.64 -4.02
C HIS A 216 -17.43 23.65 -3.95
N ASN A 217 -17.17 24.78 -3.30
CA ASN A 217 -18.13 25.79 -2.85
C ASN A 217 -18.40 26.89 -3.89
N VAL A 218 -17.61 26.96 -4.97
CA VAL A 218 -17.78 27.91 -6.07
C VAL A 218 -18.82 27.36 -7.07
N PHE A 219 -20.05 27.22 -6.62
CA PHE A 219 -21.16 26.73 -7.45
C PHE A 219 -22.52 27.33 -7.04
N PRO A 220 -23.30 27.87 -7.99
CA PRO A 220 -24.63 28.40 -7.73
C PRO A 220 -25.58 27.32 -7.19
N PRO A 221 -26.53 27.66 -6.30
CA PRO A 221 -27.56 26.72 -5.85
C PRO A 221 -28.38 26.19 -7.02
N LYS A 222 -28.52 24.85 -7.10
CA LYS A 222 -29.16 24.12 -8.22
C LYS A 222 -30.53 24.66 -8.64
N GLU A 223 -31.31 25.19 -7.70
CA GLU A 223 -32.64 25.79 -7.94
C GLU A 223 -32.63 26.96 -8.93
N TYR A 224 -31.52 27.68 -9.07
CA TYR A 224 -31.41 28.78 -10.05
C TYR A 224 -31.30 28.29 -11.50
N PHE A 225 -31.17 27.00 -11.77
CA PHE A 225 -30.90 26.51 -13.13
C PHE A 225 -32.04 26.80 -14.12
N GLU A 226 -33.29 26.70 -13.67
CA GLU A 226 -34.46 26.95 -14.51
C GLU A 226 -34.69 28.45 -14.76
N THR A 227 -34.49 29.29 -13.74
CA THR A 227 -34.78 30.72 -13.80
C THR A 227 -33.60 31.56 -14.29
N ASN A 228 -32.38 31.10 -14.03
CA ASN A 228 -31.12 31.80 -14.29
C ASN A 228 -30.05 30.85 -14.88
N PRO A 229 -30.34 30.21 -16.05
CA PRO A 229 -29.42 29.26 -16.67
C PRO A 229 -28.06 29.89 -17.04
N GLU A 230 -27.97 31.23 -17.18
CA GLU A 230 -26.75 31.99 -17.44
C GLU A 230 -25.71 31.94 -16.32
N PHE A 231 -26.10 31.56 -15.09
CA PHE A 231 -25.17 31.34 -13.99
C PHE A 231 -24.30 30.09 -14.21
N TYR A 232 -24.76 29.17 -15.06
CA TYR A 232 -24.18 27.85 -15.22
C TYR A 232 -23.37 27.74 -16.51
N ALA A 233 -22.40 26.83 -16.50
CA ALA A 233 -21.52 26.60 -17.62
C ALA A 233 -22.31 26.27 -18.91
N SER A 234 -21.86 26.80 -20.04
CA SER A 234 -22.36 26.46 -21.37
C SER A 234 -21.32 25.63 -22.11
N ARG A 235 -21.70 24.45 -22.61
CA ARG A 235 -20.86 23.63 -23.50
C ARG A 235 -21.68 23.14 -24.68
N ASN A 236 -21.11 23.22 -25.88
CA ASN A 236 -21.79 22.81 -27.13
C ASN A 236 -23.21 23.38 -27.27
N GLY A 237 -23.39 24.65 -26.89
CA GLY A 237 -24.69 25.34 -26.94
C GLY A 237 -25.70 24.93 -25.86
N LYS A 238 -25.33 24.06 -24.91
CA LYS A 238 -26.20 23.60 -23.81
C LYS A 238 -25.69 24.06 -22.45
N ARG A 239 -26.60 24.43 -21.56
CA ARG A 239 -26.28 24.79 -20.17
C ARG A 239 -26.20 23.53 -19.31
N LEU A 240 -25.19 23.48 -18.44
CA LEU A 240 -24.89 22.33 -17.60
C LEU A 240 -24.96 22.70 -16.11
N GLN A 241 -25.79 22.01 -15.34
CA GLN A 241 -25.99 22.24 -13.91
C GLN A 241 -24.86 21.64 -13.03
N CYS A 242 -23.66 21.41 -13.59
CA CYS A 242 -22.53 20.81 -12.86
C CYS A 242 -21.34 21.77 -12.68
N GLN A 243 -21.36 22.93 -13.33
CA GLN A 243 -20.32 23.96 -13.28
C GLN A 243 -20.89 25.38 -13.34
N ILE A 244 -20.13 26.34 -12.85
CA ILE A 244 -20.44 27.77 -12.96
C ILE A 244 -19.95 28.35 -14.29
N CYS A 245 -20.66 29.34 -14.81
CA CYS A 245 -20.13 30.27 -15.79
C CYS A 245 -19.30 31.37 -15.08
N VAL A 246 -17.97 31.25 -15.10
CA VAL A 246 -17.06 32.20 -14.42
C VAL A 246 -17.11 33.63 -14.97
N SER A 247 -17.75 33.86 -16.13
CA SER A 247 -18.02 35.22 -16.63
C SER A 247 -19.36 35.81 -16.17
N SER A 248 -20.14 35.10 -15.34
CA SER A 248 -21.46 35.56 -14.87
C SER A 248 -21.33 36.43 -13.61
N ARG A 249 -21.67 37.72 -13.73
CA ARG A 249 -21.64 38.67 -12.60
C ARG A 249 -22.73 38.40 -11.57
N ASP A 250 -23.93 38.07 -12.03
CA ASP A 250 -25.03 37.73 -11.13
C ASP A 250 -24.77 36.38 -10.43
N GLY A 251 -24.20 35.40 -11.15
CA GLY A 251 -23.77 34.13 -10.55
C GLY A 251 -22.68 34.31 -9.48
N LEU A 252 -21.72 35.23 -9.72
CA LEU A 252 -20.71 35.62 -8.73
C LEU A 252 -21.34 36.20 -7.46
N ASN A 253 -22.31 37.12 -7.60
CA ASN A 253 -23.01 37.72 -6.46
C ASN A 253 -23.82 36.68 -5.66
N VAL A 254 -24.51 35.77 -6.35
CA VAL A 254 -25.24 34.67 -5.70
C VAL A 254 -24.31 33.78 -4.87
N ILE A 255 -23.11 33.47 -5.38
CA ILE A 255 -22.11 32.71 -4.62
C ILE A 255 -21.59 33.52 -3.43
N ALA A 256 -21.29 34.80 -3.62
CA ALA A 256 -20.82 35.67 -2.53
C ALA A 256 -21.84 35.73 -1.39
N ASP A 257 -23.13 35.86 -1.70
CA ASP A 257 -24.20 35.90 -0.70
C ASP A 257 -24.38 34.56 0.01
N LYS A 258 -24.34 33.46 -0.75
CA LYS A 258 -24.35 32.10 -0.17
C LYS A 258 -23.19 31.91 0.81
N LEU A 259 -21.96 32.26 0.41
CA LEU A 259 -20.78 32.12 1.26
C LEU A 259 -20.85 33.03 2.49
N THR A 260 -21.38 34.25 2.37
CA THR A 260 -21.63 35.13 3.52
C THR A 260 -22.52 34.45 4.56
N GLU A 261 -23.62 33.82 4.14
CA GLU A 261 -24.53 33.11 5.06
C GLU A 261 -23.91 31.86 5.66
N GLU A 262 -22.99 31.19 4.96
CA GLU A 262 -22.20 30.09 5.50
C GLU A 262 -21.17 30.55 6.54
N LEU A 263 -20.45 31.65 6.26
CA LEU A 263 -19.43 32.23 7.14
C LEU A 263 -20.02 32.79 8.43
N LYS A 264 -21.21 33.41 8.38
CA LYS A 264 -21.94 33.84 9.60
C LYS A 264 -22.23 32.70 10.57
N LYS A 265 -22.35 31.46 10.06
CA LYS A 265 -22.58 30.25 10.87
C LYS A 265 -21.29 29.59 11.34
N LYS A 266 -20.14 30.02 10.81
CA LYS A 266 -18.82 29.47 11.09
C LYS A 266 -17.81 30.61 11.30
N PRO A 267 -17.99 31.43 12.36
CA PRO A 267 -17.16 32.61 12.60
C PRO A 267 -15.69 32.28 12.88
N ASP A 268 -15.38 31.03 13.25
CA ASP A 268 -14.04 30.61 13.64
C ASP A 268 -13.10 30.27 12.46
N ILE A 269 -13.56 30.39 11.21
CA ILE A 269 -12.75 30.12 10.02
C ILE A 269 -11.66 31.19 9.86
N ASP A 270 -10.41 30.76 9.83
CA ASP A 270 -9.25 31.62 9.56
C ASP A 270 -9.00 31.74 8.05
N VAL A 271 -9.14 30.63 7.31
CA VAL A 271 -8.87 30.55 5.87
C VAL A 271 -10.03 29.86 5.15
N LEU A 272 -10.66 30.57 4.21
CA LEU A 272 -11.65 30.01 3.30
C LEU A 272 -11.00 29.61 1.98
N SER A 273 -10.95 28.31 1.69
CA SER A 273 -10.53 27.79 0.39
C SER A 273 -11.70 27.74 -0.58
N LEU A 274 -11.52 28.28 -1.79
CA LEU A 274 -12.56 28.44 -2.81
C LEU A 274 -12.29 27.53 -4.01
N PHE A 275 -13.05 26.44 -4.19
CA PHE A 275 -12.82 25.49 -5.29
C PHE A 275 -14.02 25.42 -6.24
N LEU A 276 -13.75 25.33 -7.54
CA LEU A 276 -14.74 24.93 -8.54
C LEU A 276 -15.19 23.47 -8.29
N PRO A 277 -16.40 23.06 -8.70
CA PRO A 277 -16.80 21.66 -8.68
C PRO A 277 -15.78 20.73 -9.34
N ASP A 278 -15.59 19.53 -8.76
CA ASP A 278 -14.61 18.53 -9.21
C ASP A 278 -15.08 17.81 -10.48
N ASN A 279 -15.10 18.56 -11.58
CA ASN A 279 -15.30 18.07 -12.93
C ASN A 279 -14.78 19.10 -13.92
N GLN A 280 -14.65 18.69 -15.18
CA GLN A 280 -14.00 19.49 -16.21
C GLN A 280 -14.98 20.09 -17.22
N GLU A 281 -16.24 20.24 -16.81
CA GLU A 281 -17.30 20.82 -17.63
C GLU A 281 -17.26 22.36 -17.60
N TYR A 282 -16.06 22.95 -17.68
CA TYR A 282 -15.86 24.41 -17.61
C TYR A 282 -16.59 25.12 -18.75
N CYS A 283 -17.02 26.36 -18.47
CA CYS A 283 -17.84 27.13 -19.41
C CYS A 283 -17.07 27.50 -20.69
N GLN A 284 -17.72 27.31 -21.84
CA GLN A 284 -17.26 27.66 -23.18
C GLN A 284 -18.16 28.70 -23.85
N CYS A 285 -18.89 29.51 -23.06
CA CYS A 285 -19.65 30.63 -23.61
C CYS A 285 -18.68 31.65 -24.25
N GLU A 286 -19.20 32.52 -25.13
CA GLU A 286 -18.41 33.53 -25.86
C GLU A 286 -17.39 34.25 -24.96
N LYS A 287 -17.85 34.83 -23.84
CA LYS A 287 -16.98 35.52 -22.88
C LYS A 287 -15.93 34.62 -22.21
N CYS A 288 -16.28 33.39 -21.85
CA CYS A 288 -15.33 32.46 -21.24
C CYS A 288 -14.32 31.93 -22.26
N SER A 289 -14.68 31.87 -23.54
CA SER A 289 -13.80 31.41 -24.62
C SER A 289 -12.70 32.42 -25.01
N GLU A 290 -12.82 33.67 -24.58
CA GLU A 290 -11.82 34.73 -24.82
C GLU A 290 -10.54 34.56 -23.97
N LYS A 291 -10.57 33.69 -22.95
CA LYS A 291 -9.47 33.49 -21.98
C LYS A 291 -9.19 32.01 -21.77
N SER A 292 -8.01 31.70 -21.22
CA SER A 292 -7.75 30.36 -20.69
C SER A 292 -8.67 30.09 -19.49
N VAL A 293 -8.98 28.82 -19.26
CA VAL A 293 -9.79 28.38 -18.09
C VAL A 293 -9.17 28.89 -16.79
N SER A 294 -7.83 28.81 -16.67
CA SER A 294 -7.11 29.32 -15.50
C SER A 294 -7.31 30.83 -15.32
N THR A 295 -7.07 31.64 -16.36
CA THR A 295 -7.26 33.10 -16.25
C THR A 295 -8.71 33.46 -15.92
N GLY A 296 -9.68 32.79 -16.54
CA GLY A 296 -11.10 33.02 -16.25
C GLY A 296 -11.46 32.67 -14.80
N PHE A 297 -10.93 31.58 -14.25
CA PHE A 297 -11.15 31.20 -12.86
C PHE A 297 -10.49 32.17 -11.87
N PHE A 298 -9.22 32.53 -12.07
CA PHE A 298 -8.50 33.41 -11.14
C PHE A 298 -9.01 34.86 -11.17
N ASP A 299 -9.52 35.34 -12.31
CA ASP A 299 -10.29 36.60 -12.37
C ASP A 299 -11.55 36.51 -11.51
N PHE A 300 -12.34 35.44 -11.67
CA PHE A 300 -13.54 35.20 -10.88
C PHE A 300 -13.23 35.07 -9.38
N TYR A 301 -12.18 34.34 -9.02
CA TYR A 301 -11.70 34.19 -7.64
C TYR A 301 -11.33 35.54 -7.03
N SER A 302 -10.58 36.36 -7.76
CA SER A 302 -10.15 37.67 -7.25
C SER A 302 -11.36 38.59 -7.04
N ASP A 303 -12.32 38.59 -7.97
CA ASP A 303 -13.53 39.39 -7.84
C ASP A 303 -14.46 38.90 -6.70
N LEU A 304 -14.56 37.57 -6.51
CA LEU A 304 -15.32 36.99 -5.40
C LEU A 304 -14.68 37.32 -4.05
N THR A 305 -13.35 37.23 -3.96
CA THR A 305 -12.62 37.54 -2.72
C THR A 305 -12.63 39.02 -2.40
N ASP A 306 -12.65 39.93 -3.39
CA ASP A 306 -12.84 41.37 -3.15
C ASP A 306 -14.17 41.64 -2.42
N ILE A 307 -15.28 41.05 -2.90
CA ILE A 307 -16.60 41.17 -2.25
C ILE A 307 -16.59 40.59 -0.83
N LEU A 308 -15.98 39.42 -0.66
CA LEU A 308 -15.94 38.77 0.66
C LEU A 308 -15.02 39.50 1.64
N LYS A 309 -13.93 40.13 1.18
CA LYS A 309 -13.01 40.90 2.03
C LYS A 309 -13.64 42.19 2.53
N GLU A 310 -14.51 42.83 1.74
CA GLU A 310 -15.32 43.97 2.21
C GLU A 310 -16.27 43.56 3.36
N ARG A 311 -16.80 42.33 3.31
CA ARG A 311 -17.74 41.79 4.32
C ARG A 311 -17.03 41.19 5.54
N PHE A 312 -15.86 40.60 5.34
CA PHE A 312 -15.06 39.90 6.35
C PHE A 312 -13.58 40.31 6.22
N PRO A 313 -13.17 41.47 6.77
CA PRO A 313 -11.84 42.02 6.57
C PRO A 313 -10.69 41.14 7.06
N ASP A 314 -10.91 40.34 8.11
CA ASP A 314 -9.88 39.48 8.70
C ASP A 314 -9.77 38.10 8.05
N LEU A 315 -10.75 37.72 7.21
CA LEU A 315 -10.77 36.40 6.56
C LEU A 315 -9.67 36.29 5.50
N SER A 316 -8.91 35.21 5.54
CA SER A 316 -7.92 34.87 4.53
C SER A 316 -8.51 33.92 3.49
N PHE A 317 -8.04 33.99 2.25
CA PHE A 317 -8.53 33.14 1.17
C PHE A 317 -7.42 32.28 0.57
N ALA A 318 -7.80 31.08 0.14
CA ALA A 318 -6.92 30.19 -0.62
C ALA A 318 -7.69 29.54 -1.77
N THR A 319 -6.96 28.97 -2.73
CA THR A 319 -7.55 28.09 -3.74
C THR A 319 -6.50 27.10 -4.27
N LEU A 320 -6.94 26.16 -5.10
CA LEU A 320 -6.04 25.24 -5.81
C LEU A 320 -5.67 25.83 -7.17
N ALA A 321 -4.47 25.50 -7.64
CA ALA A 321 -4.20 25.33 -9.05
C ALA A 321 -4.43 23.85 -9.38
N TYR A 322 -5.54 23.52 -10.04
CA TYR A 322 -6.02 22.13 -10.19
C TYR A 322 -6.73 21.91 -11.54
N GLN A 323 -6.54 20.71 -12.11
CA GLN A 323 -7.15 20.29 -13.39
C GLN A 323 -7.05 21.37 -14.49
N GLY A 324 -8.18 21.91 -14.97
CA GLY A 324 -8.19 22.87 -16.08
C GLY A 324 -7.73 24.28 -15.71
N TYR A 325 -7.55 24.60 -14.43
CA TYR A 325 -7.06 25.89 -13.94
C TYR A 325 -5.73 25.74 -13.18
N LEU A 326 -4.87 24.85 -13.69
CA LEU A 326 -3.59 24.48 -13.10
C LEU A 326 -2.44 25.45 -13.46
N ASP A 327 -2.51 26.07 -14.62
CA ASP A 327 -1.48 26.98 -15.11
C ASP A 327 -1.58 28.37 -14.46
N VAL A 328 -0.47 29.11 -14.42
CA VAL A 328 -0.46 30.49 -13.92
C VAL A 328 -1.41 31.37 -14.75
N PRO A 329 -2.34 32.13 -14.14
CA PRO A 329 -3.23 33.01 -14.87
C PRO A 329 -2.49 34.21 -15.46
N ALA A 330 -3.02 34.78 -16.55
CA ALA A 330 -2.48 36.02 -17.11
C ALA A 330 -2.72 37.25 -16.22
N SER A 331 -3.73 37.18 -15.35
CA SER A 331 -4.12 38.25 -14.44
C SER A 331 -3.46 38.11 -13.05
N PRO A 332 -3.13 39.22 -12.36
CA PRO A 332 -2.67 39.18 -10.97
C PRO A 332 -3.72 38.58 -10.03
N ILE A 333 -3.27 37.72 -9.12
CA ILE A 333 -4.11 37.09 -8.09
C ILE A 333 -4.20 38.02 -6.88
N ARG A 334 -5.42 38.31 -6.42
CA ARG A 334 -5.67 39.17 -5.24
C ARG A 334 -6.17 38.37 -4.05
N ASN A 335 -5.98 38.92 -2.85
CA ASN A 335 -6.51 38.43 -1.57
C ASN A 335 -6.18 36.97 -1.21
N SER A 336 -5.16 36.38 -1.83
CA SER A 336 -4.76 34.99 -1.55
C SER A 336 -3.67 34.93 -0.50
N GLU A 337 -3.95 34.21 0.60
CA GLU A 337 -2.97 33.80 1.60
C GLU A 337 -2.00 32.78 1.02
N PHE A 338 -2.50 31.86 0.18
CA PHE A 338 -1.69 30.98 -0.65
C PHE A 338 -2.49 30.33 -1.80
N ILE A 339 -1.77 29.88 -2.83
CA ILE A 339 -2.27 28.99 -3.88
C ILE A 339 -1.64 27.61 -3.75
N GLU A 340 -2.46 26.57 -3.60
CA GLU A 340 -1.97 25.20 -3.53
C GLU A 340 -1.88 24.56 -4.90
N ILE A 341 -0.68 24.19 -5.30
CA ILE A 341 -0.42 23.50 -6.56
C ILE A 341 -0.75 22.03 -6.36
N ALA A 342 -1.74 21.54 -7.10
CA ALA A 342 -2.17 20.15 -7.02
C ALA A 342 -1.24 19.24 -7.85
N THR A 343 -0.38 18.47 -7.19
CA THR A 343 0.64 17.64 -7.87
C THR A 343 0.09 16.29 -8.35
N HIS A 344 -1.16 16.26 -8.85
CA HIS A 344 -1.83 15.04 -9.30
C HIS A 344 -1.18 14.41 -10.55
N GLY A 345 -0.48 15.22 -11.38
CA GLY A 345 0.21 14.77 -12.59
C GLY A 345 1.62 14.18 -12.37
N ARG A 346 2.13 14.22 -11.14
CA ARG A 346 3.50 13.78 -10.83
C ARG A 346 3.67 12.26 -10.95
N CYS A 347 4.92 11.84 -11.08
CA CYS A 347 5.34 10.47 -10.83
C CYS A 347 5.46 10.23 -9.32
N ASN A 348 4.79 9.18 -8.83
CA ASN A 348 4.85 8.73 -7.44
C ASN A 348 5.75 7.48 -7.23
N ILE A 349 6.61 7.19 -8.21
CA ILE A 349 7.63 6.13 -8.13
C ILE A 349 9.02 6.72 -7.92
N HIS A 350 9.31 7.82 -8.60
CA HIS A 350 10.59 8.51 -8.58
C HIS A 350 10.51 9.77 -7.71
N LEU A 351 11.68 10.26 -7.26
CA LEU A 351 11.78 11.49 -6.46
C LEU A 351 11.22 12.69 -7.23
N LEU A 352 10.67 13.68 -6.53
CA LEU A 352 10.05 14.87 -7.14
C LEU A 352 11.10 15.73 -7.86
N ASN A 353 12.34 15.75 -7.37
CA ASN A 353 13.46 16.43 -8.05
C ASN A 353 14.30 15.52 -8.96
N ASP A 354 13.85 14.30 -9.26
CA ASP A 354 14.62 13.36 -10.09
C ASP A 354 14.85 13.95 -11.51
N PRO A 355 16.11 14.20 -11.92
CA PRO A 355 16.42 14.80 -13.20
C PRO A 355 16.16 13.87 -14.41
N ASP A 356 16.01 12.57 -14.18
CA ASP A 356 15.73 11.60 -15.23
C ASP A 356 14.21 11.33 -15.35
N CYS A 357 13.40 11.88 -14.43
CA CYS A 357 11.96 11.72 -14.45
C CYS A 357 11.24 12.85 -15.20
N ALA A 358 11.01 12.66 -16.50
CA ALA A 358 10.36 13.67 -17.36
C ALA A 358 8.99 14.18 -16.83
N ARG A 359 8.23 13.34 -16.11
CA ARG A 359 6.96 13.76 -15.47
C ARG A 359 7.20 14.74 -14.32
N ASN A 360 8.17 14.44 -13.46
CA ASN A 360 8.46 15.28 -12.29
C ASN A 360 9.17 16.57 -12.70
N ILE A 361 9.97 16.57 -13.77
CA ILE A 361 10.52 17.81 -14.36
C ILE A 361 9.39 18.80 -14.69
N LYS A 362 8.31 18.35 -15.34
CA LYS A 362 7.16 19.22 -15.67
C LYS A 362 6.47 19.79 -14.42
N GLU A 363 6.39 18.99 -13.35
CA GLU A 363 5.85 19.48 -12.07
C GLU A 363 6.77 20.51 -11.43
N MET A 364 8.09 20.30 -11.44
CA MET A 364 9.08 21.26 -10.96
C MET A 364 9.02 22.59 -11.73
N GLU A 365 8.90 22.54 -13.06
CA GLU A 365 8.69 23.71 -13.92
C GLU A 365 7.42 24.48 -13.50
N ARG A 366 6.33 23.78 -13.19
CA ARG A 366 5.09 24.40 -12.70
C ARG A 366 5.30 25.14 -11.38
N PHE A 367 5.99 24.55 -10.42
CA PHE A 367 6.35 25.24 -9.17
C PHE A 367 7.20 26.49 -9.45
N HIS A 368 8.15 26.42 -10.38
CA HIS A 368 8.94 27.59 -10.79
C HIS A 368 8.08 28.70 -11.40
N GLU A 369 7.14 28.38 -12.29
CA GLU A 369 6.25 29.38 -12.89
C GLU A 369 5.36 30.04 -11.83
N TRP A 370 4.76 29.25 -10.95
CA TRP A 370 3.96 29.77 -9.86
C TRP A 370 4.76 30.65 -8.91
N ARG A 371 6.00 30.28 -8.58
CA ARG A 371 6.90 31.10 -7.75
C ARG A 371 7.19 32.48 -8.36
N LYS A 372 7.25 32.61 -9.69
CA LYS A 372 7.49 33.91 -10.36
C LYS A 372 6.36 34.92 -10.13
N THR A 373 5.16 34.48 -9.76
CA THR A 373 4.03 35.37 -9.48
C THR A 373 4.22 36.21 -8.21
N GLY A 374 5.06 35.75 -7.28
CA GLY A 374 5.23 36.35 -5.95
C GLY A 374 4.07 36.07 -4.99
N THR A 375 3.01 35.39 -5.42
CA THR A 375 1.95 34.89 -4.54
C THR A 375 2.50 33.73 -3.70
N PRO A 376 2.23 33.64 -2.38
CA PRO A 376 2.62 32.47 -1.60
C PRO A 376 2.00 31.20 -2.20
N ILE A 377 2.79 30.13 -2.25
CA ILE A 377 2.37 28.86 -2.85
C ILE A 377 2.37 27.74 -1.82
N GLY A 378 1.69 26.66 -2.16
CA GLY A 378 1.61 25.44 -1.38
C GLY A 378 1.61 24.20 -2.26
N ASN A 379 1.71 23.03 -1.62
CA ASN A 379 1.57 21.74 -2.29
C ASN A 379 0.36 20.99 -1.76
N TYR A 380 -0.59 20.73 -2.66
CA TYR A 380 -1.64 19.74 -2.45
C TYR A 380 -1.15 18.40 -3.05
N GLY A 381 -0.65 17.54 -2.16
CA GLY A 381 -0.04 16.27 -2.53
C GLY A 381 -1.07 15.14 -2.69
N TYR A 382 -0.72 14.14 -3.50
CA TYR A 382 -1.56 12.96 -3.77
C TYR A 382 -0.77 11.65 -3.61
N GLU A 383 0.30 11.67 -2.81
CA GLU A 383 1.21 10.54 -2.62
C GLU A 383 0.50 9.30 -2.05
N TYR A 384 -0.59 9.48 -1.31
CA TYR A 384 -1.38 8.39 -0.74
C TYR A 384 -2.54 7.92 -1.61
N ASP A 385 -2.80 8.58 -2.75
CA ASP A 385 -3.94 8.26 -3.61
C ASP A 385 -3.66 7.21 -4.69
N ILE A 386 -2.38 6.92 -4.94
CA ILE A 386 -1.92 5.94 -5.95
C ILE A 386 -2.75 4.65 -5.89
N PHE A 387 -3.03 4.17 -4.68
CA PHE A 387 -3.77 2.94 -4.37
C PHE A 387 -4.77 3.14 -3.20
N SER A 388 -5.34 4.34 -3.07
CA SER A 388 -6.26 4.64 -1.94
C SER A 388 -7.54 3.81 -1.97
N ARG A 389 -7.94 3.31 -3.15
CA ARG A 389 -9.08 2.41 -3.28
C ARG A 389 -8.77 1.04 -2.67
N GLU A 390 -7.60 0.47 -2.98
CA GLU A 390 -7.16 -0.83 -2.48
C GLU A 390 -6.64 -0.78 -1.03
N ASN A 391 -6.38 0.42 -0.50
CA ASN A 391 -5.81 0.67 0.84
C ASN A 391 -4.51 -0.13 1.04
N LEU A 392 -3.54 0.07 0.16
CA LEU A 392 -2.24 -0.60 0.21
C LEU A 392 -1.22 0.20 0.99
N PHE A 393 -0.32 -0.53 1.65
CA PHE A 393 0.85 0.04 2.30
C PHE A 393 1.84 0.59 1.27
N LEU A 394 2.24 1.85 1.45
CA LEU A 394 3.16 2.58 0.59
C LEU A 394 4.51 2.80 1.31
N PRO A 395 5.57 2.05 0.97
CA PRO A 395 6.90 2.23 1.55
C PRO A 395 7.65 3.39 0.88
N ILE A 396 7.06 4.60 0.84
CA ILE A 396 7.53 5.74 0.01
C ILE A 396 8.26 6.82 0.83
N PHE A 397 9.03 6.43 1.83
CA PHE A 397 9.64 7.36 2.81
C PHE A 397 10.58 8.38 2.17
N SER A 398 11.42 7.90 1.24
CA SER A 398 12.35 8.73 0.48
C SER A 398 11.64 9.75 -0.42
N ILE A 399 10.53 9.37 -1.06
CA ILE A 399 9.70 10.24 -1.89
C ILE A 399 9.06 11.33 -1.05
N LEU A 400 8.54 11.00 0.13
CA LEU A 400 7.94 11.97 1.05
C LEU A 400 9.01 12.95 1.56
N ALA A 401 10.19 12.44 1.91
CA ALA A 401 11.30 13.26 2.34
C ALA A 401 11.75 14.26 1.27
N ASP A 402 11.85 13.80 0.02
CA ASP A 402 12.19 14.63 -1.11
C ASP A 402 11.11 15.69 -1.39
N SER A 403 9.83 15.27 -1.42
CA SER A 403 8.68 16.18 -1.60
C SER A 403 8.69 17.34 -0.59
N VAL A 404 8.97 17.05 0.69
CA VAL A 404 9.07 18.07 1.75
C VAL A 404 10.25 19.02 1.51
N LYS A 405 11.44 18.48 1.20
CA LYS A 405 12.64 19.30 0.98
C LYS A 405 12.50 20.21 -0.24
N VAL A 406 12.02 19.66 -1.36
CA VAL A 406 11.72 20.41 -2.58
C VAL A 406 10.74 21.55 -2.29
N ASN A 407 9.67 21.29 -1.53
CA ASN A 407 8.72 22.34 -1.15
C ASN A 407 9.35 23.43 -0.27
N LYS A 408 10.30 23.06 0.60
CA LYS A 408 11.05 24.03 1.40
C LYS A 408 11.90 24.93 0.52
N GLU A 409 12.56 24.37 -0.50
CA GLU A 409 13.38 25.12 -1.48
C GLU A 409 12.55 26.06 -2.36
N PHE A 410 11.32 25.67 -2.70
CA PHE A 410 10.37 26.54 -3.40
C PHE A 410 9.79 27.65 -2.53
N GLY A 411 9.95 27.57 -1.20
CA GLY A 411 9.35 28.50 -0.27
C GLY A 411 7.84 28.30 -0.09
N SER A 412 7.35 27.08 -0.31
CA SER A 412 5.94 26.74 -0.05
C SER A 412 5.59 27.05 1.41
N VAL A 413 4.43 27.66 1.65
CA VAL A 413 3.94 28.00 3.00
C VAL A 413 3.06 26.90 3.60
N ILE A 414 2.50 26.04 2.75
CA ILE A 414 1.64 24.92 3.11
C ILE A 414 2.05 23.63 2.39
N ILE A 415 2.04 22.52 3.11
CA ILE A 415 2.03 21.16 2.54
C ILE A 415 0.83 20.43 3.13
N LEU A 416 -0.03 19.92 2.24
CA LEU A 416 -1.27 19.26 2.64
C LEU A 416 -1.61 18.07 1.72
N PRO A 417 -0.88 16.95 1.83
CA PRO A 417 -1.20 15.74 1.08
C PRO A 417 -2.58 15.19 1.46
N GLU A 418 -3.27 14.65 0.45
CA GLU A 418 -4.52 13.93 0.60
C GLU A 418 -4.29 12.56 1.25
N VAL A 419 -5.17 12.18 2.18
CA VAL A 419 -5.16 10.88 2.85
C VAL A 419 -6.58 10.30 2.89
N SER A 420 -6.69 9.03 2.52
CA SER A 420 -7.92 8.27 2.69
C SER A 420 -8.12 7.86 4.16
N LEU A 421 -9.27 8.23 4.71
CA LEU A 421 -9.78 7.75 6.00
C LEU A 421 -10.59 6.45 5.85
N SER A 422 -10.91 6.05 4.62
CA SER A 422 -11.77 4.90 4.36
C SER A 422 -11.06 3.56 4.56
N PRO A 423 -11.80 2.46 4.78
CA PRO A 423 -13.23 2.42 5.07
C PRO A 423 -13.55 2.91 6.49
N LYS A 424 -14.78 3.40 6.68
CA LYS A 424 -15.25 3.88 7.99
C LYS A 424 -15.14 2.85 9.11
N ASN A 425 -15.39 1.57 8.80
CA ASN A 425 -15.30 0.45 9.71
C ASN A 425 -14.57 -0.70 9.01
N GLY A 426 -13.95 -1.58 9.79
CA GLY A 426 -13.28 -2.75 9.27
C GLY A 426 -12.01 -3.05 10.06
N PRO A 427 -11.28 -4.08 9.65
CA PRO A 427 -9.99 -4.37 10.26
C PRO A 427 -9.01 -3.21 9.99
N GLU A 428 -8.18 -2.88 10.98
CA GLU A 428 -7.29 -1.72 10.92
C GLU A 428 -6.30 -1.79 9.76
N GLU A 429 -5.87 -2.99 9.36
CA GLU A 429 -5.02 -3.21 8.19
C GLU A 429 -5.69 -2.87 6.84
N ARG A 430 -6.93 -2.37 6.83
CA ARG A 430 -7.60 -1.85 5.63
C ARG A 430 -7.92 -0.37 5.71
N VAL A 431 -7.73 0.27 6.86
CA VAL A 431 -8.00 1.70 7.04
C VAL A 431 -6.80 2.49 6.53
N GLY A 432 -7.01 3.40 5.58
CA GLY A 432 -5.93 4.12 4.88
C GLY A 432 -4.89 4.76 5.81
N THR A 433 -5.33 5.41 6.90
CA THR A 433 -4.42 6.02 7.91
C THR A 433 -3.62 5.00 8.71
N MET A 434 -4.18 3.81 8.95
CA MET A 434 -3.51 2.75 9.73
C MET A 434 -2.56 1.93 8.85
N VAL A 435 -2.94 1.73 7.59
CA VAL A 435 -2.12 1.09 6.55
C VAL A 435 -0.86 1.92 6.29
N ASN A 436 -1.01 3.23 6.13
CA ASN A 436 0.10 4.15 5.81
C ASN A 436 0.63 4.91 7.02
N ARG A 437 0.43 4.40 8.24
CA ARG A 437 0.80 5.10 9.49
C ARG A 437 2.29 5.44 9.59
N ILE A 438 3.17 4.58 9.08
CA ILE A 438 4.63 4.80 9.14
C ILE A 438 5.00 5.98 8.23
N SER A 439 4.54 5.94 6.98
CA SER A 439 4.76 7.01 6.00
C SER A 439 4.14 8.34 6.46
N GLN A 440 2.95 8.31 7.05
CA GLN A 440 2.29 9.50 7.59
C GLN A 440 3.05 10.07 8.79
N TYR A 441 3.60 9.22 9.67
CA TYR A 441 4.46 9.67 10.76
C TYR A 441 5.76 10.31 10.26
N VAL A 442 6.42 9.70 9.29
CA VAL A 442 7.60 10.28 8.62
C VAL A 442 7.27 11.64 8.01
N MET A 443 6.17 11.73 7.26
CA MET A 443 5.70 12.98 6.66
C MET A 443 5.43 14.05 7.72
N ALA A 444 4.74 13.71 8.81
CA ALA A 444 4.41 14.65 9.88
C ALA A 444 5.66 15.24 10.55
N ARG A 445 6.65 14.39 10.83
CA ARG A 445 7.94 14.81 11.41
C ARG A 445 8.72 15.68 10.44
N MET A 446 8.76 15.32 9.17
CA MET A 446 9.49 16.10 8.15
C MET A 446 8.84 17.44 7.83
N MET A 447 7.51 17.55 7.78
CA MET A 447 6.83 18.85 7.64
C MET A 447 7.13 19.79 8.81
N THR A 448 7.52 19.26 9.96
CA THR A 448 7.95 20.06 11.10
C THR A 448 9.44 20.40 11.02
N GLU A 449 10.30 19.41 10.77
CA GLU A 449 11.77 19.52 10.68
C GLU A 449 12.26 19.05 9.28
N PRO A 450 12.20 19.88 8.20
CA PRO A 450 12.47 19.42 6.82
C PRO A 450 13.87 18.85 6.56
N GLU A 451 14.85 19.28 7.35
CA GLU A 451 16.24 18.87 7.22
C GLU A 451 16.55 17.54 7.91
N VAL A 452 15.63 17.01 8.72
CA VAL A 452 15.85 15.76 9.43
C VAL A 452 16.00 14.60 8.44
N ASN A 453 16.87 13.65 8.77
CA ASN A 453 17.02 12.44 8.00
C ASN A 453 15.81 11.52 8.26
N TRP A 454 15.04 11.21 7.21
CA TRP A 454 13.88 10.34 7.34
C TRP A 454 14.22 8.96 7.90
N LYS A 455 15.46 8.48 7.70
CA LYS A 455 15.92 7.20 8.29
C LYS A 455 16.03 7.27 9.80
N GLU A 456 16.41 8.41 10.38
CA GLU A 456 16.44 8.59 11.84
C GLU A 456 15.02 8.57 12.42
N ILE A 457 14.05 9.16 11.70
CA ILE A 457 12.63 9.07 12.09
C ILE A 457 12.14 7.62 12.01
N LEU A 458 12.51 6.89 10.97
CA LEU A 458 12.11 5.50 10.78
C LEU A 458 12.75 4.57 11.81
N GLU A 459 14.02 4.80 12.15
CA GLU A 459 14.75 4.05 13.18
C GLU A 459 14.10 4.27 14.56
N ASP A 460 13.85 5.52 14.95
CA ASP A 460 13.10 5.88 16.17
C ASP A 460 11.69 5.24 16.17
N TYR A 461 10.96 5.28 15.05
CA TYR A 461 9.69 4.58 14.94
C TYR A 461 9.84 3.08 15.21
N CYS A 462 10.84 2.43 14.60
CA CYS A 462 11.06 1.00 14.73
C CYS A 462 11.42 0.60 16.17
N GLU A 463 12.24 1.38 16.86
CA GLU A 463 12.63 1.14 18.25
C GLU A 463 11.42 1.11 19.19
N TYR A 464 10.52 2.07 19.05
CA TYR A 464 9.34 2.18 19.92
C TYR A 464 8.23 1.19 19.50
N ALA A 465 7.94 1.09 18.20
CA ALA A 465 6.84 0.28 17.70
C ALA A 465 7.15 -1.23 17.71
N PHE A 466 8.41 -1.63 17.52
CA PHE A 466 8.79 -3.03 17.35
C PHE A 466 9.77 -3.54 18.41
N GLY A 467 10.42 -2.66 19.18
CA GLY A 467 11.33 -3.01 20.27
C GLY A 467 12.43 -3.99 19.83
N PRO A 468 12.51 -5.22 20.39
CA PRO A 468 13.53 -6.20 19.98
C PRO A 468 13.57 -6.52 18.47
N ALA A 469 12.46 -6.30 17.75
CA ALA A 469 12.37 -6.50 16.30
C ALA A 469 12.70 -5.23 15.47
N ALA A 470 13.15 -4.15 16.10
CA ALA A 470 13.40 -2.87 15.43
C ALA A 470 14.38 -2.97 14.25
N GLU A 471 15.60 -3.47 14.49
CA GLU A 471 16.65 -3.60 13.47
C GLU A 471 16.18 -4.39 12.23
N PRO A 472 15.67 -5.63 12.34
CA PRO A 472 15.25 -6.36 11.15
C PRO A 472 14.10 -5.69 10.40
N LEU A 473 13.17 -5.02 11.09
CA LEU A 473 12.08 -4.31 10.41
C LEU A 473 12.53 -3.01 9.77
N PHE A 474 13.47 -2.28 10.36
CA PHE A 474 14.10 -1.14 9.72
C PHE A 474 14.79 -1.55 8.40
N GLU A 475 15.54 -2.65 8.41
CA GLU A 475 16.17 -3.18 7.20
C GLU A 475 15.15 -3.61 6.13
N TYR A 476 14.04 -4.24 6.53
CA TYR A 476 12.97 -4.60 5.59
C TYR A 476 12.28 -3.36 5.00
N LEU A 477 11.90 -2.39 5.82
CA LEU A 477 11.19 -1.17 5.39
C LEU A 477 12.07 -0.33 4.45
N THR A 478 13.37 -0.21 4.76
CA THR A 478 14.33 0.48 3.88
C THR A 478 14.64 -0.29 2.60
N ALA A 479 14.55 -1.62 2.60
CA ALA A 479 14.65 -2.42 1.37
C ALA A 479 13.42 -2.22 0.48
N MET A 480 12.21 -2.18 1.05
CA MET A 480 10.97 -1.89 0.32
C MET A 480 11.00 -0.49 -0.31
N ASP A 481 11.43 0.53 0.43
CA ASP A 481 11.58 1.90 -0.08
C ASP A 481 12.61 1.99 -1.21
N ARG A 482 13.76 1.32 -1.06
CA ARG A 482 14.77 1.26 -2.12
C ARG A 482 14.25 0.58 -3.37
N GLN A 483 13.52 -0.53 -3.22
CA GLN A 483 12.95 -1.22 -4.38
C GLN A 483 11.89 -0.35 -5.07
N TRP A 484 11.08 0.37 -4.30
CA TRP A 484 10.09 1.28 -4.85
C TRP A 484 10.73 2.30 -5.79
N LEU A 485 11.80 2.97 -5.35
CA LEU A 485 12.53 3.94 -6.18
C LEU A 485 13.25 3.32 -7.39
N ALA A 486 13.60 2.03 -7.32
CA ALA A 486 14.34 1.35 -8.37
C ALA A 486 13.45 0.85 -9.52
N MET A 487 12.12 0.92 -9.38
CA MET A 487 11.22 0.39 -10.40
C MET A 487 11.28 1.23 -11.68
N PRO A 488 11.46 0.63 -12.87
CA PRO A 488 11.61 1.35 -14.13
C PRO A 488 10.27 1.89 -14.69
N ILE A 489 9.26 2.03 -13.85
CA ILE A 489 7.89 2.38 -14.22
C ILE A 489 7.49 3.74 -13.65
N HIS A 490 6.48 4.36 -14.24
CA HIS A 490 5.88 5.60 -13.74
C HIS A 490 4.45 5.34 -13.29
N ARG A 491 4.02 5.96 -12.18
CA ARG A 491 2.63 5.90 -11.70
C ARG A 491 2.17 7.27 -11.24
N GLY A 492 1.01 7.68 -11.73
CA GLY A 492 0.25 8.83 -11.21
C GLY A 492 -0.75 8.40 -10.15
N ILE A 493 -1.70 9.28 -9.83
CA ILE A 493 -2.64 9.09 -8.72
C ILE A 493 -3.74 8.04 -8.96
N LEU A 494 -3.91 7.56 -10.19
CA LEU A 494 -4.89 6.53 -10.57
C LEU A 494 -4.20 5.23 -11.02
N GLY A 495 -3.10 4.88 -10.35
CA GLY A 495 -2.28 3.71 -10.70
C GLY A 495 -2.99 2.39 -10.44
N SER A 496 -2.52 1.33 -11.10
CA SER A 496 -2.89 -0.07 -10.77
C SER A 496 -1.79 -0.75 -9.94
N PRO A 497 -2.13 -1.44 -8.84
CA PRO A 497 -1.14 -2.14 -8.02
C PRO A 497 -0.67 -3.45 -8.65
N VAL A 498 -1.43 -4.00 -9.60
CA VAL A 498 -1.18 -5.35 -10.13
C VAL A 498 0.16 -5.42 -10.87
N GLY A 499 0.38 -4.54 -11.86
CA GLY A 499 1.64 -4.52 -12.61
C GLY A 499 2.80 -3.93 -11.81
N LEU A 500 2.51 -3.12 -10.79
CA LEU A 500 3.53 -2.61 -9.88
C LEU A 500 4.01 -3.69 -8.91
N ALA A 501 3.13 -4.60 -8.48
CA ALA A 501 3.49 -5.66 -7.54
C ALA A 501 4.59 -6.58 -8.08
N GLU A 502 4.63 -6.84 -9.39
CA GLU A 502 5.69 -7.63 -10.04
C GLU A 502 7.06 -6.95 -9.94
N GLU A 503 7.10 -5.62 -10.07
CA GLU A 503 8.31 -4.80 -9.96
C GLU A 503 8.72 -4.55 -8.49
N LEU A 504 7.75 -4.44 -7.57
CA LEU A 504 8.00 -4.18 -6.16
C LEU A 504 8.37 -5.45 -5.39
N ILE A 505 7.63 -6.53 -5.58
CA ILE A 505 7.77 -7.78 -4.81
C ILE A 505 8.59 -8.79 -5.62
N THR A 506 9.83 -8.40 -5.90
CA THR A 506 10.81 -9.25 -6.57
C THR A 506 11.13 -10.49 -5.74
N ARG A 507 11.87 -11.45 -6.32
CA ARG A 507 12.37 -12.59 -5.55
C ARG A 507 13.27 -12.12 -4.40
N GLU A 508 14.14 -11.16 -4.68
CA GLU A 508 15.08 -10.57 -3.73
C GLU A 508 14.34 -9.92 -2.56
N ILE A 509 13.27 -9.16 -2.83
CA ILE A 509 12.46 -8.55 -1.77
C ILE A 509 11.72 -9.58 -0.93
N ARG A 510 11.20 -10.66 -1.53
CA ARG A 510 10.60 -11.76 -0.76
C ARG A 510 11.61 -12.46 0.14
N ASP A 511 12.80 -12.74 -0.38
CA ASP A 511 13.88 -13.38 0.39
C ASP A 511 14.34 -12.47 1.56
N VAL A 512 14.41 -11.15 1.33
CA VAL A 512 14.69 -10.16 2.40
C VAL A 512 13.58 -10.15 3.43
N ALA A 513 12.32 -10.02 3.01
CA ALA A 513 11.16 -9.97 3.92
C ALA A 513 11.07 -11.25 4.77
N GLU A 514 11.18 -12.44 4.15
CA GLU A 514 11.16 -13.72 4.86
C GLU A 514 12.29 -13.78 5.90
N LYS A 515 13.53 -13.46 5.50
CA LYS A 515 14.68 -13.47 6.41
C LYS A 515 14.48 -12.51 7.59
N LYS A 516 14.03 -11.28 7.31
CA LYS A 516 13.88 -10.23 8.32
C LYS A 516 12.71 -10.49 9.24
N PHE A 517 11.59 -11.00 8.74
CA PHE A 517 10.48 -11.42 9.59
C PHE A 517 10.84 -12.62 10.47
N ASN A 518 11.62 -13.58 9.97
CA ASN A 518 12.11 -14.69 10.80
C ASN A 518 13.07 -14.23 11.91
N ASP A 519 13.96 -13.26 11.62
CA ASP A 519 14.83 -12.66 12.65
C ASP A 519 14.01 -11.87 13.69
N ALA A 520 13.07 -11.03 13.24
CA ALA A 520 12.15 -10.29 14.11
C ALA A 520 11.36 -11.21 15.05
N GLU A 521 10.78 -12.28 14.50
CA GLU A 521 10.02 -13.28 15.26
C GLU A 521 10.90 -13.94 16.34
N LYS A 522 12.12 -14.33 15.98
CA LYS A 522 13.08 -14.93 16.91
C LYS A 522 13.44 -13.96 18.04
N ARG A 523 13.77 -12.71 17.72
CA ARG A 523 14.15 -11.70 18.72
C ARG A 523 13.01 -11.38 19.69
N LEU A 524 11.78 -11.27 19.18
CA LEU A 524 10.59 -11.08 20.02
C LEU A 524 10.37 -12.28 20.94
N HIS A 525 10.45 -13.51 20.41
CA HIS A 525 10.30 -14.73 21.22
C HIS A 525 11.34 -14.83 22.33
N GLU A 526 12.62 -14.54 22.03
CA GLU A 526 13.70 -14.53 23.02
C GLU A 526 13.45 -13.46 24.11
N ALA A 527 13.03 -12.26 23.74
CA ALA A 527 12.69 -11.21 24.70
C ALA A 527 11.51 -11.60 25.58
N GLU A 528 10.43 -12.14 25.02
CA GLU A 528 9.23 -12.60 25.75
C GLU A 528 9.53 -13.72 26.74
N SER A 529 10.46 -14.62 26.39
CA SER A 529 10.88 -15.73 27.26
C SER A 529 11.61 -15.25 28.52
N ARG A 530 12.28 -14.08 28.44
CA ARG A 530 13.08 -13.50 29.52
C ARG A 530 12.37 -12.37 30.27
N ALA A 531 11.27 -11.87 29.72
CA ALA A 531 10.54 -10.71 30.22
C ALA A 531 9.78 -11.00 31.53
N SER A 532 9.85 -10.04 32.45
CA SER A 532 8.94 -9.92 33.59
C SER A 532 7.49 -9.72 33.14
N ALA A 533 6.54 -9.83 34.08
CA ALA A 533 5.13 -9.60 33.79
C ALA A 533 4.85 -8.18 33.25
N ALA A 534 5.57 -7.17 33.74
CA ALA A 534 5.44 -5.78 33.27
C ALA A 534 5.99 -5.59 31.85
N GLU A 535 7.15 -6.17 31.54
CA GLU A 535 7.77 -6.08 30.21
C GLU A 535 6.93 -6.80 29.14
N LYS A 536 6.23 -7.87 29.50
CA LYS A 536 5.34 -8.59 28.58
C LYS A 536 4.19 -7.75 28.04
N VAL A 537 3.72 -6.75 28.79
CA VAL A 537 2.70 -5.82 28.31
C VAL A 537 3.25 -4.99 27.13
N LYS A 538 4.46 -4.44 27.26
CA LYS A 538 5.13 -3.70 26.18
C LYS A 538 5.41 -4.59 24.97
N LEU A 539 5.88 -5.82 25.20
CA LEU A 539 6.14 -6.78 24.13
C LEU A 539 4.87 -7.20 23.37
N THR A 540 3.71 -7.19 24.01
CA THR A 540 2.42 -7.46 23.35
C THR A 540 2.09 -6.41 22.30
N VAL A 541 2.35 -5.13 22.59
CA VAL A 541 2.18 -4.03 21.62
C VAL A 541 3.17 -4.20 20.46
N ASN A 542 4.44 -4.47 20.77
CA ASN A 542 5.47 -4.68 19.75
C ASN A 542 5.13 -5.84 18.80
N ARG A 543 4.64 -6.95 19.36
CA ARG A 543 4.20 -8.11 18.59
C ARG A 543 3.02 -7.75 17.70
N ALA A 544 2.01 -7.06 18.23
CA ALA A 544 0.85 -6.65 17.43
C ALA A 544 1.26 -5.75 16.24
N ALA A 545 2.19 -4.81 16.47
CA ALA A 545 2.73 -3.95 15.41
C ALA A 545 3.47 -4.77 14.33
N PHE A 546 4.30 -5.74 14.74
CA PHE A 546 5.00 -6.64 13.82
C PHE A 546 4.06 -7.56 13.03
N GLU A 547 3.06 -8.17 13.67
CA GLU A 547 2.06 -9.00 12.98
C GLU A 547 1.32 -8.21 11.90
N ARG A 548 0.99 -6.95 12.20
CA ARG A 548 0.35 -6.06 11.24
C ARG A 548 1.25 -5.82 10.03
N GLU A 549 2.56 -5.62 10.23
CA GLU A 549 3.51 -5.44 9.11
C GLU A 549 3.57 -6.68 8.20
N LYS A 550 3.53 -7.89 8.76
CA LYS A 550 3.41 -9.13 7.96
C LYS A 550 2.13 -9.14 7.13
N VAL A 551 1.02 -8.61 7.65
CA VAL A 551 -0.24 -8.50 6.90
C VAL A 551 -0.13 -7.50 5.77
N LEU A 552 0.47 -6.33 6.01
CA LEU A 552 0.68 -5.28 4.99
C LEU A 552 1.56 -5.78 3.84
N PHE A 553 2.66 -6.46 4.13
CA PHE A 553 3.49 -7.09 3.09
C PHE A 553 2.70 -8.11 2.24
N ARG A 554 1.91 -8.96 2.90
CA ARG A 554 1.07 -9.95 2.21
C ARG A 554 -0.02 -9.34 1.32
N GLN A 555 -0.41 -8.08 1.54
CA GLN A 555 -1.32 -7.39 0.61
C GLN A 555 -0.71 -7.32 -0.78
N TRP A 556 0.58 -7.01 -0.86
CA TRP A 556 1.32 -6.97 -2.11
C TRP A 556 1.53 -8.36 -2.72
N GLU A 557 1.90 -9.36 -1.92
CA GLU A 557 2.06 -10.73 -2.42
C GLU A 557 0.80 -11.31 -3.06
N ARG A 558 -0.40 -10.92 -2.59
CA ARG A 558 -1.67 -11.37 -3.17
C ARG A 558 -1.84 -10.98 -4.63
N PHE A 559 -1.21 -9.89 -5.07
CA PHE A 559 -1.24 -9.50 -6.48
C PHE A 559 -0.32 -10.38 -7.36
N LEU A 560 0.61 -11.12 -6.75
CA LEU A 560 1.43 -12.12 -7.45
C LEU A 560 0.77 -13.50 -7.56
N LEU A 561 -0.29 -13.77 -6.77
CA LEU A 561 -0.91 -15.09 -6.70
C LEU A 561 -2.02 -15.25 -7.75
N ASP A 562 -1.85 -16.25 -8.64
CA ASP A 562 -2.68 -16.57 -9.82
C ASP A 562 -4.17 -16.91 -9.49
N GLU A 563 -4.55 -17.03 -8.21
CA GLU A 563 -5.87 -17.56 -7.79
C GLU A 563 -7.06 -16.68 -8.18
N ASN A 564 -6.84 -15.38 -8.42
CA ASN A 564 -7.88 -14.45 -8.87
C ASN A 564 -7.75 -14.08 -10.35
N ARG A 565 -6.81 -14.68 -11.09
CA ARG A 565 -6.58 -14.37 -12.50
C ARG A 565 -7.59 -15.11 -13.36
N GLN A 566 -8.45 -14.35 -14.04
CA GLN A 566 -9.32 -14.90 -15.08
C GLN A 566 -8.62 -14.81 -16.43
N GLU A 567 -8.43 -15.95 -17.10
CA GLU A 567 -7.84 -15.99 -18.43
C GLU A 567 -8.91 -15.60 -19.47
N ILE A 568 -8.77 -14.42 -20.08
CA ILE A 568 -9.55 -14.07 -21.26
C ILE A 568 -8.94 -14.80 -22.46
N PRO A 569 -9.70 -15.65 -23.18
CA PRO A 569 -9.14 -16.43 -24.28
C PRO A 569 -8.71 -15.53 -25.45
N ARG A 570 -7.49 -15.74 -25.94
CA ARG A 570 -7.05 -15.25 -27.26
C ARG A 570 -7.73 -16.11 -28.33
N VAL A 571 -8.43 -15.48 -29.27
CA VAL A 571 -9.03 -16.21 -30.40
C VAL A 571 -8.33 -15.85 -31.70
N GLU A 572 -7.66 -16.85 -32.30
CA GLU A 572 -7.20 -16.81 -33.69
C GLU A 572 -8.41 -17.11 -34.60
N ALA A 573 -9.34 -16.16 -34.74
CA ALA A 573 -10.47 -16.33 -35.65
C ALA A 573 -10.12 -15.79 -37.05
N PRO A 574 -10.23 -16.60 -38.12
CA PRO A 574 -10.35 -16.08 -39.48
C PRO A 574 -11.59 -15.17 -39.56
N GLU A 575 -11.59 -14.18 -40.45
CA GLU A 575 -12.66 -13.16 -40.60
C GLU A 575 -14.09 -13.72 -40.72
N ASN A 576 -14.26 -15.03 -41.00
CA ASN A 576 -15.53 -15.66 -41.37
C ASN A 576 -15.99 -16.81 -40.43
N MET A 577 -15.40 -16.96 -39.23
CA MET A 577 -15.84 -17.98 -38.26
C MET A 577 -16.31 -17.32 -36.96
N LEU A 578 -17.40 -17.83 -36.36
CA LEU A 578 -17.78 -17.44 -35.01
C LEU A 578 -16.63 -17.80 -34.07
N PRO A 579 -15.97 -16.82 -33.40
CA PRO A 579 -14.87 -17.11 -32.50
C PRO A 579 -15.32 -18.06 -31.38
N ALA A 580 -14.40 -18.90 -30.89
CA ALA A 580 -14.58 -19.75 -29.71
C ALA A 580 -15.28 -18.98 -28.56
N PRO A 581 -16.02 -19.65 -27.65
CA PRO A 581 -16.81 -18.94 -26.65
C PRO A 581 -15.90 -18.03 -25.81
N GLY A 582 -16.04 -16.71 -26.00
CA GLY A 582 -15.39 -15.71 -25.16
C GLY A 582 -15.78 -15.90 -23.69
N LEU A 583 -14.99 -15.30 -22.79
CA LEU A 583 -15.24 -15.39 -21.36
C LEU A 583 -16.61 -14.78 -21.04
N GLN A 584 -17.52 -15.58 -20.51
CA GLN A 584 -18.83 -15.10 -20.04
C GLN A 584 -18.61 -14.22 -18.81
N MET A 585 -19.03 -12.95 -18.90
CA MET A 585 -18.91 -12.03 -17.77
C MET A 585 -19.87 -12.46 -16.65
N PRO A 586 -19.38 -12.67 -15.41
CA PRO A 586 -20.21 -13.11 -14.30
C PRO A 586 -21.43 -12.21 -14.06
N GLY A 587 -22.62 -12.79 -14.10
CA GLY A 587 -23.88 -12.07 -13.86
C GLY A 587 -24.34 -11.16 -15.01
N MET A 588 -23.64 -11.19 -16.15
CA MET A 588 -23.88 -10.38 -17.35
C MET A 588 -24.17 -11.28 -18.56
N ASN A 589 -24.84 -10.73 -19.57
CA ASN A 589 -25.12 -11.40 -20.84
C ASN A 589 -23.89 -11.39 -21.75
N CYS A 590 -23.12 -10.31 -21.69
CA CYS A 590 -21.97 -10.13 -22.56
C CYS A 590 -20.83 -11.15 -22.35
N ARG A 591 -20.08 -11.37 -23.43
CA ARG A 591 -18.85 -12.16 -23.48
C ARG A 591 -17.70 -11.32 -23.98
N VAL A 592 -16.51 -11.52 -23.41
CA VAL A 592 -15.30 -10.76 -23.75
C VAL A 592 -14.21 -11.71 -24.24
N PHE A 593 -13.53 -11.34 -25.33
CA PHE A 593 -12.35 -12.04 -25.85
C PHE A 593 -11.45 -11.06 -26.60
N TRP A 594 -10.24 -11.50 -26.95
CA TRP A 594 -9.25 -10.64 -27.60
C TRP A 594 -8.43 -11.35 -28.67
N ASN A 595 -7.78 -10.58 -29.54
CA ASN A 595 -6.73 -11.01 -30.48
C ASN A 595 -5.65 -9.92 -30.59
N GLU A 596 -4.61 -10.10 -31.41
CA GLU A 596 -3.53 -9.10 -31.53
C GLU A 596 -3.99 -7.70 -32.00
N LYS A 597 -5.20 -7.57 -32.57
CA LYS A 597 -5.74 -6.31 -33.11
C LYS A 597 -6.64 -5.57 -32.12
N GLY A 598 -7.26 -6.25 -31.16
CA GLY A 598 -8.22 -5.60 -30.25
C GLY A 598 -9.03 -6.53 -29.36
N ILE A 599 -10.02 -5.94 -28.68
CA ILE A 599 -10.97 -6.60 -27.80
C ILE A 599 -12.35 -6.61 -28.45
N THR A 600 -13.04 -7.74 -28.33
CA THR A 600 -14.41 -7.90 -28.79
C THR A 600 -15.35 -8.16 -27.63
N VAL A 601 -16.51 -7.50 -27.65
CA VAL A 601 -17.62 -7.76 -26.74
C VAL A 601 -18.81 -8.26 -27.55
N GLN A 602 -19.34 -9.43 -27.21
CA GLN A 602 -20.47 -10.09 -27.87
C GLN A 602 -21.64 -10.33 -26.92
N ASN A 603 -22.83 -10.56 -27.45
CA ASN A 603 -24.04 -10.94 -26.72
C ASN A 603 -24.44 -9.95 -25.61
N TYR A 604 -24.14 -8.67 -25.81
CA TYR A 604 -24.41 -7.65 -24.80
C TYR A 604 -25.85 -7.13 -24.83
N SER A 605 -26.28 -6.60 -23.69
CA SER A 605 -27.51 -5.81 -23.52
C SER A 605 -27.18 -4.32 -23.42
N THR A 606 -28.07 -3.45 -23.90
CA THR A 606 -27.91 -2.00 -23.75
C THR A 606 -28.61 -1.50 -22.47
N PRO A 607 -28.09 -0.45 -21.79
CA PRO A 607 -26.82 0.22 -22.08
C PRO A 607 -25.63 -0.66 -21.70
N ILE A 608 -24.52 -0.53 -22.45
CA ILE A 608 -23.24 -1.17 -22.12
C ILE A 608 -22.10 -0.17 -22.17
N GLU A 609 -21.15 -0.29 -21.26
CA GLU A 609 -19.87 0.42 -21.27
C GLU A 609 -18.73 -0.59 -21.07
N LEU A 610 -17.72 -0.52 -21.94
CA LEU A 610 -16.41 -1.14 -21.72
C LEU A 610 -15.43 -0.03 -21.35
N GLY A 611 -14.78 -0.16 -20.20
CA GLY A 611 -13.60 0.63 -19.86
C GLY A 611 -12.33 -0.17 -20.15
N LEU A 612 -11.31 0.44 -20.76
CA LEU A 612 -9.96 -0.09 -20.93
C LEU A 612 -8.90 0.84 -20.31
N SER A 613 -7.84 0.27 -19.73
CA SER A 613 -6.72 1.01 -19.14
C SER A 613 -5.44 0.21 -19.35
N THR A 614 -4.32 0.87 -19.66
CA THR A 614 -3.02 0.20 -19.75
C THR A 614 -2.35 0.05 -18.38
N GLY A 615 -2.91 0.63 -17.31
CA GLY A 615 -2.34 0.61 -15.95
C GLY A 615 -0.98 1.31 -15.79
N LEU A 616 -0.26 1.55 -16.89
CA LEU A 616 1.08 2.14 -16.96
C LEU A 616 1.03 3.67 -17.04
N GLY A 617 0.12 4.20 -17.86
CA GLY A 617 -0.01 5.64 -18.09
C GLY A 617 -0.94 6.35 -17.11
N GLY A 618 -1.93 5.66 -16.54
CA GLY A 618 -3.05 6.26 -15.79
C GLY A 618 -4.23 6.67 -16.69
N GLU A 619 -4.11 6.48 -18.00
CA GLU A 619 -5.17 6.76 -18.96
C GLU A 619 -6.25 5.67 -18.95
N ASN A 620 -7.50 6.08 -19.05
CA ASN A 620 -8.66 5.19 -19.08
C ASN A 620 -9.55 5.55 -20.27
N TRP A 621 -9.78 4.61 -21.17
CA TRP A 621 -10.68 4.77 -22.31
C TRP A 621 -12.02 4.13 -22.00
N PHE A 622 -13.08 4.75 -22.48
CA PHE A 622 -14.45 4.30 -22.26
C PHE A 622 -15.19 4.26 -23.58
N PHE A 623 -15.91 3.16 -23.78
CA PHE A 623 -16.69 2.86 -24.97
C PHE A 623 -18.10 2.52 -24.52
N ARG A 624 -19.06 3.40 -24.79
CA ARG A 624 -20.44 3.25 -24.33
C ARG A 624 -21.40 3.14 -25.50
N ILE A 625 -22.36 2.23 -25.37
CA ILE A 625 -23.59 2.16 -26.17
C ILE A 625 -24.76 2.49 -25.24
N HIS A 626 -25.48 3.56 -25.54
CA HIS A 626 -26.65 4.00 -24.78
C HIS A 626 -27.88 3.12 -25.06
N GLU A 627 -28.96 3.31 -24.30
CA GLU A 627 -30.22 2.58 -24.48
C GLU A 627 -30.83 2.77 -25.87
N ASP A 628 -30.67 3.97 -26.44
CA ASP A 628 -31.15 4.33 -27.78
C ASP A 628 -30.22 3.84 -28.92
N GLY A 629 -29.12 3.17 -28.59
CA GLY A 629 -28.13 2.67 -29.54
C GLY A 629 -27.08 3.69 -29.97
N SER A 630 -27.12 4.92 -29.47
CA SER A 630 -26.06 5.91 -29.72
C SER A 630 -24.73 5.49 -29.07
N GLN A 631 -23.61 5.88 -29.70
CA GLN A 631 -22.25 5.56 -29.26
C GLN A 631 -21.59 6.79 -28.65
N GLU A 632 -20.89 6.60 -27.54
CA GLU A 632 -20.04 7.61 -26.90
C GLU A 632 -18.67 7.00 -26.62
N GLN A 633 -17.61 7.74 -26.95
CA GLN A 633 -16.23 7.40 -26.61
C GLN A 633 -15.55 8.59 -25.94
N TRP A 634 -14.86 8.32 -24.85
CA TRP A 634 -14.00 9.31 -24.22
C TRP A 634 -12.80 8.65 -23.56
N LYS A 635 -11.77 9.45 -23.34
CA LYS A 635 -10.59 9.11 -22.56
C LYS A 635 -10.59 9.97 -21.29
N ILE A 636 -10.13 9.40 -20.19
CA ILE A 636 -9.63 10.14 -19.04
C ILE A 636 -8.11 10.04 -19.16
N SER A 637 -7.44 11.18 -19.37
CA SER A 637 -5.98 11.23 -19.53
C SER A 637 -5.26 10.88 -18.23
N GLU A 638 -3.93 10.78 -18.29
CA GLU A 638 -3.08 10.55 -17.12
C GLU A 638 -3.23 11.64 -16.04
N LEU A 639 -3.74 12.81 -16.43
CA LEU A 639 -4.01 13.96 -15.57
C LEU A 639 -5.47 14.01 -15.10
N GLY A 640 -6.26 12.96 -15.35
CA GLY A 640 -7.67 12.93 -15.02
C GLY A 640 -8.55 13.75 -15.98
N VAL A 641 -8.02 14.22 -17.11
CA VAL A 641 -8.74 15.07 -18.07
C VAL A 641 -9.66 14.26 -18.95
N ARG A 642 -10.97 14.60 -18.97
CA ARG A 642 -11.93 13.95 -19.85
C ARG A 642 -11.84 14.55 -21.25
N GLU A 643 -11.38 13.74 -22.19
CA GLU A 643 -11.22 14.07 -23.60
C GLU A 643 -12.23 13.26 -24.42
N VAL A 644 -13.14 13.93 -25.12
CA VAL A 644 -14.05 13.26 -26.07
C VAL A 644 -13.26 12.89 -27.32
N MET A 645 -13.42 11.66 -27.80
CA MET A 645 -12.70 11.13 -28.95
C MET A 645 -13.64 10.83 -30.11
N ASP A 646 -13.14 10.92 -31.34
CA ASP A 646 -13.86 10.48 -32.53
C ASP A 646 -13.94 8.95 -32.61
N SER A 647 -15.07 8.41 -33.09
CA SER A 647 -15.37 6.97 -33.07
C SER A 647 -14.65 6.20 -34.20
N GLU A 648 -13.65 5.38 -33.82
CA GLU A 648 -13.06 4.37 -34.72
C GLU A 648 -13.67 2.97 -34.57
N TRP A 649 -14.36 2.70 -33.46
CA TRP A 649 -14.94 1.39 -33.16
C TRP A 649 -16.33 1.24 -33.81
N LYS A 650 -16.68 0.03 -34.23
CA LYS A 650 -17.94 -0.22 -34.95
C LYS A 650 -18.70 -1.39 -34.33
N ILE A 651 -20.03 -1.20 -34.27
CA ILE A 651 -20.98 -2.28 -34.01
C ILE A 651 -21.09 -3.13 -35.28
N LYS A 652 -21.02 -4.45 -35.14
CA LYS A 652 -21.33 -5.39 -36.21
C LYS A 652 -22.72 -5.96 -35.97
N ASP A 653 -23.61 -5.72 -36.93
CA ASP A 653 -24.94 -6.34 -36.97
C ASP A 653 -24.89 -7.58 -37.87
N GLY A 654 -24.70 -8.76 -37.24
CA GLY A 654 -24.49 -10.03 -37.94
C GLY A 654 -25.17 -11.24 -37.29
N GLY A 655 -26.34 -11.04 -36.67
CA GLY A 655 -27.10 -12.08 -35.97
C GLY A 655 -26.81 -12.18 -34.46
N ILE A 656 -25.67 -11.67 -34.01
CA ILE A 656 -25.31 -11.45 -32.60
C ILE A 656 -24.88 -9.99 -32.47
N ARG A 657 -25.30 -9.31 -31.38
CA ARG A 657 -24.81 -7.96 -31.06
C ARG A 657 -23.33 -8.03 -30.69
N GLU A 658 -22.49 -7.35 -31.46
CA GLU A 658 -21.04 -7.34 -31.29
C GLU A 658 -20.49 -5.92 -31.49
N PHE A 659 -19.50 -5.54 -30.69
CA PHE A 659 -18.61 -4.42 -31.03
C PHE A 659 -17.15 -4.79 -30.79
N PHE A 660 -16.27 -4.20 -31.61
CA PHE A 660 -14.82 -4.43 -31.57
C PHE A 660 -14.09 -3.13 -31.30
N ILE A 661 -13.22 -3.14 -30.29
CA ILE A 661 -12.34 -2.03 -29.94
C ILE A 661 -10.93 -2.34 -30.46
N PRO A 662 -10.48 -1.68 -31.54
CA PRO A 662 -9.12 -1.85 -32.04
C PRO A 662 -8.12 -1.25 -31.06
N PHE A 663 -7.01 -1.94 -30.77
CA PHE A 663 -5.97 -1.37 -29.90
C PHE A 663 -5.31 -0.11 -30.51
N SER A 664 -5.32 0.01 -31.84
CA SER A 664 -4.83 1.21 -32.52
C SER A 664 -5.59 2.48 -32.12
N SER A 665 -6.85 2.39 -31.67
CA SER A 665 -7.63 3.56 -31.25
C SER A 665 -7.30 4.05 -29.83
N LEU A 666 -6.44 3.33 -29.09
CA LEU A 666 -6.13 3.58 -27.67
C LEU A 666 -4.78 4.28 -27.44
N ASN A 667 -4.26 4.97 -28.47
CA ASN A 667 -3.00 5.77 -28.56
C ASN A 667 -2.08 5.37 -29.74
N GLY A 668 -2.52 4.52 -30.67
CA GLY A 668 -1.70 4.11 -31.82
C GLY A 668 -0.54 3.15 -31.49
N GLU A 669 -0.38 2.74 -30.23
CA GLU A 669 0.65 1.79 -29.82
C GLU A 669 0.24 0.34 -30.13
N THR A 670 1.24 -0.48 -30.48
CA THR A 670 1.05 -1.93 -30.62
C THR A 670 1.08 -2.55 -29.23
N VAL A 671 0.12 -3.42 -28.92
CA VAL A 671 0.13 -4.16 -27.64
C VAL A 671 1.42 -4.93 -27.51
N LEU A 672 2.25 -4.52 -26.54
CA LEU A 672 3.51 -5.18 -26.28
C LEU A 672 3.25 -6.48 -25.49
N PRO A 673 3.81 -7.62 -25.93
CA PRO A 673 3.80 -8.83 -25.13
C PRO A 673 4.39 -8.60 -23.74
N GLY A 674 3.78 -9.17 -22.70
CA GLY A 674 4.13 -8.96 -21.28
C GLY A 674 3.41 -7.77 -20.63
N THR A 675 2.68 -6.95 -21.38
CA THR A 675 1.92 -5.83 -20.78
C THR A 675 0.71 -6.31 -20.00
N LEU A 676 0.47 -5.65 -18.85
CA LEU A 676 -0.75 -5.78 -18.08
C LEU A 676 -1.68 -4.62 -18.38
N TRP A 677 -2.89 -4.94 -18.79
CA TRP A 677 -3.98 -4.01 -18.99
C TRP A 677 -5.07 -4.24 -17.95
N GLN A 678 -6.03 -3.34 -17.89
CA GLN A 678 -7.21 -3.48 -17.06
C GLN A 678 -8.47 -3.19 -17.86
N PHE A 679 -9.57 -3.81 -17.46
CA PHE A 679 -10.88 -3.54 -18.04
C PHE A 679 -11.98 -3.56 -17.00
N ARG A 680 -13.07 -2.88 -17.31
CA ARG A 680 -14.35 -3.00 -16.60
C ARG A 680 -15.47 -3.11 -17.60
N VAL A 681 -16.54 -3.79 -17.23
CA VAL A 681 -17.77 -3.82 -18.01
C VAL A 681 -18.91 -3.32 -17.14
N LEU A 682 -19.75 -2.44 -17.69
CA LEU A 682 -21.03 -2.07 -17.12
C LEU A 682 -22.11 -2.47 -18.12
N GLU A 683 -23.05 -3.32 -17.74
CA GLU A 683 -24.13 -3.78 -18.61
C GLU A 683 -25.47 -3.67 -17.87
N SER A 684 -26.39 -2.88 -18.41
CA SER A 684 -27.74 -2.67 -17.87
C SER A 684 -27.76 -2.41 -16.35
N GLY A 685 -26.85 -1.53 -15.89
CA GLY A 685 -26.71 -1.14 -14.49
C GLY A 685 -25.92 -2.10 -13.60
N LYS A 686 -25.51 -3.28 -14.12
CA LYS A 686 -24.58 -4.18 -13.43
C LYS A 686 -23.14 -3.78 -13.76
N VAL A 687 -22.23 -3.90 -12.80
CA VAL A 687 -20.79 -3.66 -13.00
C VAL A 687 -20.00 -4.94 -12.74
N TRP A 688 -19.02 -5.20 -13.59
CA TRP A 688 -18.04 -6.25 -13.41
C TRP A 688 -16.62 -5.69 -13.60
N PRO A 689 -15.69 -5.94 -12.67
CA PRO A 689 -15.88 -6.61 -11.37
C PRO A 689 -16.92 -5.94 -10.43
N PRO A 690 -17.67 -6.71 -9.61
CA PRO A 690 -18.70 -6.17 -8.70
C PRO A 690 -18.15 -5.22 -7.63
N SER A 691 -16.84 -5.31 -7.38
CA SER A 691 -16.12 -4.48 -6.42
C SER A 691 -15.94 -3.03 -6.89
N GLY A 692 -16.19 -2.72 -8.16
CA GLY A 692 -15.94 -1.41 -8.76
C GLY A 692 -14.48 -1.18 -9.18
N TYR A 693 -13.58 -2.11 -8.86
CA TYR A 693 -12.22 -2.13 -9.40
C TYR A 693 -12.20 -2.60 -10.85
N TRP A 694 -11.11 -2.30 -11.55
CA TRP A 694 -10.88 -2.80 -12.89
C TRP A 694 -10.14 -4.14 -12.84
N ALA A 695 -10.61 -5.13 -13.60
CA ALA A 695 -9.97 -6.43 -13.70
C ALA A 695 -8.69 -6.33 -14.51
N GLY A 696 -7.57 -6.79 -13.97
CA GLY A 696 -6.33 -6.92 -14.73
C GLY A 696 -6.39 -8.07 -15.74
N PHE A 697 -5.85 -7.88 -16.94
CA PHE A 697 -5.60 -8.92 -17.93
C PHE A 697 -4.26 -8.63 -18.61
N SER A 698 -3.42 -9.65 -18.81
CA SER A 698 -2.10 -9.47 -19.40
C SER A 698 -1.92 -10.25 -20.69
N PHE A 699 -1.11 -9.69 -21.57
CA PHE A 699 -0.73 -10.28 -22.83
C PHE A 699 0.48 -11.19 -22.58
N SER A 700 0.27 -12.50 -22.61
CA SER A 700 1.34 -13.44 -22.31
C SER A 700 2.39 -13.50 -23.43
N ASN A 701 3.68 -13.52 -23.06
CA ASN A 701 4.82 -13.83 -23.93
C ASN A 701 5.01 -15.35 -24.14
N VAL A 702 4.22 -16.17 -23.45
CA VAL A 702 4.39 -17.62 -23.44
C VAL A 702 3.96 -18.18 -24.81
N PRO A 703 4.87 -18.80 -25.58
CA PRO A 703 4.47 -19.57 -26.75
C PRO A 703 3.59 -20.72 -26.28
N LYS A 704 2.32 -20.79 -26.71
CA LYS A 704 1.51 -21.99 -26.50
C LYS A 704 2.09 -23.09 -27.39
N THR A 705 2.75 -24.09 -26.80
CA THR A 705 3.21 -25.27 -27.55
C THR A 705 2.06 -26.19 -27.91
N GLY A 706 0.91 -26.04 -27.23
CA GLY A 706 -0.26 -26.91 -27.36
C GLY A 706 -0.11 -28.25 -26.65
N GLN A 707 1.05 -28.51 -26.02
CA GLN A 707 1.37 -29.77 -25.37
C GLN A 707 0.67 -29.88 -24.01
N LYS A 708 0.07 -31.04 -23.74
CA LYS A 708 -0.70 -31.33 -22.53
C LYS A 708 0.13 -32.17 -21.56
N LEU A 709 0.23 -31.74 -20.30
CA LEU A 709 0.86 -32.53 -19.24
C LEU A 709 -0.21 -32.99 -18.26
N VAL A 710 -0.37 -34.30 -18.07
CA VAL A 710 -1.21 -34.84 -16.99
C VAL A 710 -0.35 -35.11 -15.76
N PHE A 711 -0.66 -34.44 -14.65
CA PHE A 711 0.00 -34.60 -13.37
C PHE A 711 -0.83 -35.45 -12.41
N TRP A 712 -0.18 -36.39 -11.73
CA TRP A 712 -0.71 -37.13 -10.58
C TRP A 712 0.29 -37.15 -9.44
N SER A 713 -0.19 -37.00 -8.20
CA SER A 713 0.58 -37.29 -6.99
C SER A 713 -0.14 -38.31 -6.12
N GLY A 714 0.58 -39.31 -5.62
CA GLY A 714 0.07 -40.22 -4.60
C GLY A 714 -0.01 -39.62 -3.18
N SER A 715 0.23 -38.32 -2.99
CA SER A 715 0.01 -37.61 -1.73
C SER A 715 -0.39 -36.16 -2.01
N MET A 716 -1.54 -35.97 -2.68
CA MET A 716 -1.97 -34.66 -3.21
C MET A 716 -1.98 -33.57 -2.14
N LYS A 717 -2.46 -33.88 -0.93
CA LYS A 717 -2.48 -32.96 0.21
C LYS A 717 -1.09 -32.44 0.61
N ARG A 718 -0.05 -33.26 0.50
CA ARG A 718 1.32 -32.88 0.84
C ARG A 718 1.98 -32.04 -0.25
N ASP A 719 1.60 -32.28 -1.50
CA ASP A 719 2.23 -31.68 -2.67
C ASP A 719 1.51 -30.42 -3.18
N GLU A 720 0.33 -30.08 -2.65
CA GLU A 720 -0.52 -28.98 -3.12
C GLU A 720 0.18 -27.61 -3.10
N SER A 721 1.02 -27.34 -2.11
CA SER A 721 1.79 -26.09 -2.04
C SER A 721 2.85 -25.97 -3.15
N GLY A 722 3.54 -27.08 -3.47
CA GLY A 722 4.55 -27.13 -4.53
C GLY A 722 3.96 -27.23 -5.94
N LEU A 723 2.73 -27.73 -6.07
CA LEU A 723 2.01 -27.89 -7.33
C LEU A 723 1.73 -26.57 -8.04
N LYS A 724 1.52 -25.48 -7.29
CA LYS A 724 1.30 -24.14 -7.85
C LYS A 724 2.54 -23.65 -8.58
N PHE A 725 3.70 -23.78 -7.95
CA PHE A 725 4.98 -23.40 -8.55
C PHE A 725 5.30 -24.27 -9.77
N PHE A 726 5.12 -25.59 -9.65
CA PHE A 726 5.31 -26.52 -10.77
C PHE A 726 4.41 -26.17 -11.96
N SER A 727 3.11 -25.96 -11.72
CA SER A 727 2.15 -25.65 -12.79
C SER A 727 2.45 -24.30 -13.44
N SER A 728 2.84 -23.29 -12.66
CA SER A 728 3.21 -21.97 -13.19
C SER A 728 4.47 -22.06 -14.06
N SER A 729 5.51 -22.75 -13.60
CA SER A 729 6.76 -22.91 -14.34
C SER A 729 6.60 -23.75 -15.62
N MET A 730 5.72 -24.76 -15.61
CA MET A 730 5.32 -25.49 -16.81
C MET A 730 4.49 -24.62 -17.78
N LYS A 731 3.56 -23.82 -17.26
CA LYS A 731 2.76 -22.88 -18.06
C LYS A 731 3.65 -21.84 -18.74
N GLU A 732 4.66 -21.28 -18.06
CA GLU A 732 5.65 -20.36 -18.65
C GLU A 732 6.39 -20.96 -19.86
N LYS A 733 6.49 -22.28 -19.90
CA LYS A 733 7.09 -23.06 -20.98
C LYS A 733 6.08 -23.52 -22.05
N GLY A 734 4.84 -23.06 -21.97
CA GLY A 734 3.82 -23.30 -22.98
C GLY A 734 2.97 -24.56 -22.79
N TRP A 735 3.14 -25.27 -21.67
CA TRP A 735 2.41 -26.49 -21.35
C TRP A 735 1.01 -26.23 -20.79
N ASP A 736 0.03 -27.00 -21.25
CA ASP A 736 -1.28 -27.11 -20.62
C ASP A 736 -1.25 -28.20 -19.53
N VAL A 737 -1.04 -27.79 -18.28
CA VAL A 737 -0.97 -28.71 -17.14
C VAL A 737 -2.36 -29.04 -16.62
N LYS A 738 -2.70 -30.33 -16.64
CA LYS A 738 -3.92 -30.90 -16.08
C LYS A 738 -3.60 -31.71 -14.83
N ILE A 739 -4.07 -31.25 -13.68
CA ILE A 739 -3.91 -31.95 -12.41
C ILE A 739 -5.12 -32.87 -12.21
N ALA A 740 -4.89 -34.18 -12.24
CA ALA A 740 -5.91 -35.15 -11.90
C ALA A 740 -5.96 -35.33 -10.38
N ARG A 741 -7.14 -35.19 -9.78
CA ARG A 741 -7.40 -35.44 -8.35
C ARG A 741 -8.13 -36.76 -8.11
N THR A 742 -8.75 -37.32 -9.13
CA THR A 742 -9.41 -38.63 -9.10
C THR A 742 -8.96 -39.53 -10.25
N ALA A 743 -9.17 -40.84 -10.11
CA ALA A 743 -8.91 -41.79 -11.20
C ALA A 743 -9.81 -41.53 -12.42
N GLU A 744 -11.05 -41.13 -12.20
CA GLU A 744 -12.01 -40.79 -13.26
C GLU A 744 -11.53 -39.58 -14.08
N GLU A 745 -11.09 -38.52 -13.39
CA GLU A 745 -10.46 -37.36 -14.04
C GLU A 745 -9.21 -37.77 -14.82
N PHE A 746 -8.33 -38.57 -14.21
CA PHE A 746 -7.10 -39.04 -14.86
C PHE A 746 -7.40 -39.79 -16.18
N LEU A 747 -8.43 -40.63 -16.19
CA LEU A 747 -8.86 -41.38 -17.37
C LEU A 747 -9.48 -40.48 -18.44
N ALA A 748 -10.17 -39.40 -18.07
CA ALA A 748 -10.79 -38.46 -19.01
C ALA A 748 -9.81 -37.50 -19.69
N LEU A 749 -8.65 -37.23 -19.09
CA LEU A 749 -7.70 -36.22 -19.58
C LEU A 749 -6.85 -36.70 -20.77
N GLU A 750 -6.71 -35.86 -21.79
CA GLU A 750 -5.71 -36.05 -22.85
C GLU A 750 -4.33 -35.57 -22.38
N SER A 751 -3.28 -36.24 -22.86
CA SER A 751 -1.89 -35.99 -22.49
C SER A 751 -0.97 -36.02 -23.71
N ASP A 752 0.16 -35.33 -23.64
CA ASP A 752 1.36 -35.56 -24.46
C ASP A 752 2.49 -36.13 -23.59
N ALA A 753 2.47 -35.79 -22.30
CA ALA A 753 3.32 -36.38 -21.28
C ALA A 753 2.55 -36.63 -19.97
N TYR A 754 3.08 -37.57 -19.17
CA TYR A 754 2.62 -37.88 -17.82
C TYR A 754 3.67 -37.51 -16.78
N TRP A 755 3.26 -36.82 -15.72
CA TRP A 755 4.08 -36.57 -14.55
C TRP A 755 3.50 -37.28 -13.33
N LEU A 756 4.17 -38.32 -12.86
CA LEU A 756 3.66 -39.26 -11.87
C LEU A 756 4.54 -39.23 -10.63
N LYS A 757 4.10 -38.49 -9.61
CA LYS A 757 4.84 -38.30 -8.37
C LYS A 757 4.35 -39.30 -7.30
N ASN A 758 5.27 -40.10 -6.76
CA ASN A 758 5.02 -41.09 -5.71
C ASN A 758 3.71 -41.89 -5.89
N PRO A 759 3.48 -42.53 -7.05
CA PRO A 759 2.17 -43.05 -7.44
C PRO A 759 1.62 -44.18 -6.55
N MET A 760 2.42 -44.72 -5.63
CA MET A 760 2.05 -45.82 -4.73
C MET A 760 2.07 -45.43 -3.25
N PHE A 761 2.07 -44.13 -2.94
CA PHE A 761 2.10 -43.64 -1.56
C PHE A 761 0.71 -43.77 -0.90
N ASP A 762 0.07 -42.66 -0.53
CA ASP A 762 -1.22 -42.68 0.16
C ASP A 762 -2.37 -42.95 -0.83
N GLU A 763 -2.36 -42.28 -1.98
CA GLU A 763 -3.38 -42.31 -3.01
C GLU A 763 -2.88 -43.09 -4.24
N LYS A 764 -3.56 -44.19 -4.59
CA LYS A 764 -3.13 -45.12 -5.63
C LYS A 764 -4.05 -45.03 -6.84
N LEU A 765 -3.46 -44.97 -8.03
CA LEU A 765 -4.22 -45.11 -9.27
C LEU A 765 -4.61 -46.58 -9.50
N PRO A 766 -5.85 -46.84 -9.94
CA PRO A 766 -6.31 -48.20 -10.22
C PRO A 766 -5.68 -48.75 -11.53
N PRO A 767 -5.74 -50.08 -11.76
CA PRO A 767 -5.08 -50.76 -12.88
C PRO A 767 -5.38 -50.18 -14.28
N GLU A 768 -6.59 -49.70 -14.50
CA GLU A 768 -7.04 -49.10 -15.76
C GLU A 768 -6.28 -47.81 -16.12
N CYS A 769 -5.88 -47.00 -15.13
CA CYS A 769 -5.05 -45.82 -15.37
C CYS A 769 -3.65 -46.22 -15.85
N TRP A 770 -3.09 -47.29 -15.29
CA TRP A 770 -1.80 -47.83 -15.72
C TRP A 770 -1.87 -48.45 -17.11
N GLU A 771 -2.99 -49.08 -17.46
CA GLU A 771 -3.22 -49.56 -18.82
C GLU A 771 -3.24 -48.42 -19.84
N LYS A 772 -3.87 -47.29 -19.50
CA LYS A 772 -3.87 -46.07 -20.33
C LYS A 772 -2.44 -45.53 -20.51
N VAL A 773 -1.73 -45.26 -19.42
CA VAL A 773 -0.35 -44.73 -19.47
C VAL A 773 0.54 -45.66 -20.31
N ARG A 774 0.48 -46.97 -20.09
CA ARG A 774 1.27 -47.96 -20.83
C ARG A 774 1.00 -47.89 -22.34
N LYS A 775 -0.27 -47.94 -22.76
CA LYS A 775 -0.65 -47.87 -24.18
C LYS A 775 -0.22 -46.56 -24.83
N GLU A 776 -0.32 -45.45 -24.11
CA GLU A 776 0.02 -44.14 -24.67
C GLU A 776 1.52 -43.90 -24.78
N VAL A 777 2.29 -44.34 -23.78
CA VAL A 777 3.77 -44.34 -23.85
C VAL A 777 4.25 -45.26 -24.97
N GLU A 778 3.69 -46.46 -25.11
CA GLU A 778 3.99 -47.39 -26.21
C GLU A 778 3.77 -46.73 -27.59
N ASN A 779 2.81 -45.79 -27.68
CA ASN A 779 2.48 -45.04 -28.89
C ASN A 779 3.24 -43.71 -29.08
N GLY A 780 4.21 -43.38 -28.23
CA GLY A 780 5.12 -42.24 -28.45
C GLY A 780 5.12 -41.17 -27.37
N LYS A 781 4.31 -41.31 -26.31
CA LYS A 781 4.28 -40.34 -25.21
C LYS A 781 5.40 -40.56 -24.20
N LEU A 782 5.66 -39.54 -23.38
CA LEU A 782 6.64 -39.57 -22.30
C LEU A 782 5.95 -39.80 -20.95
N ALA A 783 6.47 -40.71 -20.13
CA ALA A 783 6.07 -40.84 -18.74
C ALA A 783 7.25 -40.55 -17.81
N VAL A 784 7.09 -39.55 -16.94
CA VAL A 784 8.05 -39.17 -15.91
C VAL A 784 7.56 -39.70 -14.57
N PHE A 785 8.38 -40.52 -13.92
CA PHE A 785 8.14 -40.98 -12.57
C PHE A 785 9.14 -40.34 -11.62
N LEU A 786 8.62 -39.70 -10.58
CA LEU A 786 9.42 -39.18 -9.47
C LEU A 786 8.94 -39.88 -8.20
N SER A 787 9.74 -40.81 -7.66
CA SER A 787 9.32 -41.58 -6.50
C SER A 787 10.47 -41.86 -5.53
N TYR A 788 10.24 -41.58 -4.25
CA TYR A 788 11.10 -42.04 -3.14
C TYR A 788 10.47 -43.20 -2.36
N SER A 789 9.36 -43.74 -2.84
CA SER A 789 8.65 -44.88 -2.26
C SER A 789 8.45 -45.99 -3.29
N ARG A 790 7.95 -47.17 -2.88
CA ARG A 790 7.79 -48.38 -3.73
C ARG A 790 7.25 -48.02 -5.12
N LEU A 791 7.98 -48.39 -6.17
CA LEU A 791 7.61 -48.12 -7.57
C LEU A 791 7.56 -49.44 -8.37
N PRO A 792 6.40 -50.11 -8.47
CA PRO A 792 6.25 -51.40 -9.15
C PRO A 792 6.12 -51.21 -10.67
N LEU A 793 7.13 -50.61 -11.30
CA LEU A 793 7.10 -50.23 -12.72
C LEU A 793 6.89 -51.44 -13.66
N ALA A 794 7.47 -52.60 -13.32
CA ALA A 794 7.27 -53.84 -14.05
C ALA A 794 5.80 -54.30 -14.04
N GLU A 795 5.04 -54.03 -12.97
CA GLU A 795 3.62 -54.32 -12.89
C GLU A 795 2.81 -53.32 -13.73
N PHE A 796 3.15 -52.02 -13.66
CA PHE A 796 2.48 -50.97 -14.43
C PHE A 796 2.60 -51.17 -15.94
N PHE A 797 3.79 -51.53 -16.42
CA PHE A 797 4.08 -51.70 -17.85
C PHE A 797 4.00 -53.16 -18.33
N LYS A 798 3.72 -54.11 -17.43
CA LYS A 798 3.71 -55.56 -17.70
C LYS A 798 4.99 -56.04 -18.39
N ASP A 799 6.12 -55.51 -17.94
CA ASP A 799 7.44 -55.78 -18.49
C ASP A 799 8.42 -56.04 -17.34
N GLY A 800 8.88 -57.29 -17.23
CA GLY A 800 9.81 -57.73 -16.19
C GLY A 800 11.17 -57.02 -16.26
N ASP A 801 11.54 -56.49 -17.42
CA ASP A 801 12.82 -55.80 -17.63
C ASP A 801 12.83 -54.39 -17.00
N LEU A 802 11.66 -53.83 -16.71
CA LEU A 802 11.49 -52.51 -16.07
C LEU A 802 11.49 -52.58 -14.53
N GLY A 803 11.90 -53.70 -13.95
CA GLY A 803 11.98 -53.85 -12.49
C GLY A 803 12.89 -52.79 -11.85
N VAL A 804 12.39 -52.09 -10.84
CA VAL A 804 13.14 -51.09 -10.07
C VAL A 804 12.87 -51.22 -8.58
N LYS A 805 13.92 -51.12 -7.77
CA LYS A 805 13.86 -50.96 -6.32
C LYS A 805 14.40 -49.58 -5.93
N LEU A 806 13.84 -49.02 -4.86
CA LEU A 806 14.23 -47.72 -4.32
C LEU A 806 14.74 -47.91 -2.90
N ASP A 807 15.90 -47.36 -2.60
CA ASP A 807 16.47 -47.37 -1.26
C ASP A 807 17.18 -46.03 -0.95
N GLY A 808 17.38 -45.75 0.33
CA GLY A 808 17.96 -44.51 0.83
C GLY A 808 19.48 -44.61 0.98
N VAL A 809 20.17 -43.50 0.77
CA VAL A 809 21.61 -43.40 1.04
C VAL A 809 21.84 -43.20 2.55
N ARG A 810 22.82 -43.91 3.12
CA ARG A 810 23.19 -43.84 4.54
C ARG A 810 24.61 -43.30 4.69
N ASN A 811 24.88 -42.60 5.79
CA ASN A 811 26.24 -42.16 6.17
C ASN A 811 26.96 -41.29 5.13
N ILE A 812 26.24 -40.36 4.49
CA ILE A 812 26.81 -39.34 3.60
C ILE A 812 26.38 -37.94 4.04
N SER A 813 27.32 -37.00 4.13
CA SER A 813 26.98 -35.61 4.47
C SER A 813 26.29 -34.89 3.31
N LEU A 814 25.52 -33.84 3.62
CA LEU A 814 24.88 -33.00 2.60
C LEU A 814 25.89 -32.34 1.65
N ALA A 815 27.11 -32.06 2.12
CA ALA A 815 28.19 -31.50 1.30
C ALA A 815 28.72 -32.53 0.27
N GLN A 816 28.71 -33.81 0.62
CA GLN A 816 29.22 -34.91 -0.22
C GLN A 816 28.16 -35.48 -1.18
N ARG A 817 26.87 -35.19 -0.97
CA ARG A 817 25.78 -35.56 -1.89
C ARG A 817 25.80 -34.70 -3.14
N ARG A 818 26.68 -35.05 -4.08
CA ARG A 818 26.84 -34.40 -5.38
C ARG A 818 26.82 -35.46 -6.49
N SER A 819 26.42 -35.04 -7.68
CA SER A 819 26.40 -35.90 -8.86
C SER A 819 27.83 -36.31 -9.18
N ASN A 820 28.12 -37.62 -9.25
CA ASN A 820 29.46 -38.15 -9.54
C ASN A 820 29.61 -38.63 -10.99
N TYR A 821 28.50 -38.76 -11.71
CA TYR A 821 28.46 -38.93 -13.16
C TYR A 821 27.11 -38.44 -13.69
N TRP A 822 27.16 -37.90 -14.89
CA TRP A 822 26.00 -37.66 -15.74
C TRP A 822 26.35 -38.06 -17.18
N LEU A 823 25.35 -38.53 -17.92
CA LEU A 823 25.50 -38.85 -19.33
C LEU A 823 25.69 -37.55 -20.12
N ASP A 824 26.82 -37.38 -20.80
CA ASP A 824 27.01 -36.22 -21.67
C ASP A 824 26.13 -36.37 -22.94
N GLY A 825 25.48 -35.28 -23.36
CA GLY A 825 24.65 -35.29 -24.56
C GLY A 825 23.53 -34.23 -24.59
N PRO A 826 22.75 -34.20 -25.68
CA PRO A 826 21.72 -33.17 -25.94
C PRO A 826 20.65 -33.07 -24.85
N TRP A 827 20.29 -34.17 -24.19
CA TRP A 827 19.32 -34.15 -23.07
C TRP A 827 19.72 -33.25 -21.90
N MET A 828 21.00 -32.93 -21.74
CA MET A 828 21.49 -32.03 -20.70
C MET A 828 21.67 -30.59 -21.20
N LYS A 829 21.75 -30.38 -22.52
CA LYS A 829 22.22 -29.12 -23.13
C LYS A 829 21.21 -28.46 -24.06
N THR A 830 20.20 -29.16 -24.54
CA THR A 830 19.30 -28.69 -25.60
C THR A 830 17.86 -29.13 -25.33
N PRO A 831 16.86 -28.24 -25.43
CA PRO A 831 16.99 -26.80 -25.69
C PRO A 831 17.55 -25.98 -24.50
N ASN A 832 17.64 -26.55 -23.31
CA ASN A 832 18.12 -25.85 -22.10
C ASN A 832 19.42 -26.45 -21.56
N ASP A 833 20.35 -25.62 -21.06
CA ASP A 833 21.60 -26.08 -20.42
C ASP A 833 21.40 -26.32 -18.91
N LEU A 834 21.41 -27.60 -18.52
CA LEU A 834 21.22 -28.07 -17.15
C LEU A 834 22.54 -28.35 -16.42
N THR A 835 23.70 -28.16 -17.07
CA THR A 835 25.02 -28.58 -16.58
C THR A 835 25.33 -27.95 -15.21
N ARG A 836 25.11 -26.63 -15.07
CA ARG A 836 25.38 -25.90 -13.82
C ARG A 836 24.56 -26.43 -12.63
N HIS A 837 23.34 -26.92 -12.88
CA HIS A 837 22.48 -27.44 -11.82
C HIS A 837 23.00 -28.78 -11.31
N LEU A 838 23.40 -29.68 -12.22
CA LEU A 838 23.95 -30.99 -11.86
C LEU A 838 25.30 -30.88 -11.13
N GLU A 839 26.11 -29.87 -11.44
CA GLU A 839 27.40 -29.61 -10.79
C GLU A 839 27.26 -29.02 -9.37
N ARG A 840 26.31 -28.11 -9.16
CA ARG A 840 26.25 -27.30 -7.93
C ARG A 840 25.24 -27.80 -6.91
N GLN A 841 24.21 -28.51 -7.34
CA GLN A 841 23.08 -28.89 -6.47
C GLN A 841 23.32 -30.20 -5.74
N ILE A 842 22.59 -30.35 -4.62
CA ILE A 842 22.63 -31.56 -3.79
C ILE A 842 21.76 -32.64 -4.45
N THR A 843 22.30 -33.85 -4.61
CA THR A 843 21.56 -35.01 -5.18
C THR A 843 20.41 -35.47 -4.26
N PRO A 844 19.42 -36.23 -4.79
CA PRO A 844 18.38 -36.91 -4.01
C PRO A 844 18.89 -37.80 -2.88
N ALA A 845 18.00 -38.14 -1.93
CA ALA A 845 18.34 -39.00 -0.77
C ALA A 845 18.17 -40.49 -1.04
N TYR A 846 17.64 -40.82 -2.22
CA TYR A 846 17.24 -42.14 -2.63
C TYR A 846 17.88 -42.46 -3.98
N TYR A 847 18.08 -43.73 -4.27
CA TYR A 847 18.65 -44.20 -5.53
C TYR A 847 17.78 -45.32 -6.14
N LEU A 848 17.99 -45.54 -7.44
CA LEU A 848 17.33 -46.52 -8.28
C LEU A 848 18.23 -47.76 -8.40
N ASP A 849 17.79 -48.87 -7.84
CA ASP A 849 18.37 -50.20 -8.07
C ASP A 849 17.58 -50.87 -9.21
N LEU A 850 18.15 -50.81 -10.41
CA LEU A 850 17.54 -51.27 -11.65
C LEU A 850 17.80 -52.76 -11.83
N ALA A 851 16.75 -53.56 -12.03
CA ALA A 851 16.86 -55.02 -12.16
C ALA A 851 17.67 -55.44 -13.41
N LYS A 852 17.61 -54.64 -14.47
CA LYS A 852 18.37 -54.79 -15.72
C LYS A 852 18.97 -53.44 -16.15
N PRO A 853 20.07 -52.98 -15.52
CA PRO A 853 20.65 -51.66 -15.79
C PRO A 853 21.01 -51.44 -17.26
N GLU A 854 21.34 -52.49 -18.01
CA GLU A 854 21.63 -52.46 -19.44
C GLU A 854 20.46 -52.03 -20.32
N LYS A 855 19.23 -52.08 -19.79
CA LYS A 855 18.01 -51.58 -20.46
C LYS A 855 17.78 -50.08 -20.25
N TRP A 856 18.64 -49.43 -19.47
CA TRP A 856 18.48 -48.03 -19.09
C TRP A 856 19.67 -47.19 -19.53
N HIS A 857 19.37 -46.02 -20.08
CA HIS A 857 20.34 -44.93 -20.17
C HIS A 857 20.44 -44.29 -18.79
N ILE A 858 21.58 -44.52 -18.13
CA ILE A 858 21.88 -43.93 -16.83
C ILE A 858 22.22 -42.45 -17.04
N LEU A 859 21.26 -41.58 -16.72
CA LEU A 859 21.40 -40.14 -16.92
C LEU A 859 22.27 -39.49 -15.85
N ALA A 860 22.12 -39.89 -14.59
CA ALA A 860 22.93 -39.36 -13.51
C ALA A 860 23.06 -40.32 -12.32
N THR A 861 24.22 -40.27 -11.66
CA THR A 861 24.54 -41.09 -10.48
C THR A 861 25.11 -40.25 -9.33
N MET A 862 25.06 -40.83 -8.13
CA MET A 862 25.60 -40.26 -6.89
C MET A 862 26.49 -41.30 -6.17
N PRO A 863 27.34 -40.89 -5.22
CA PRO A 863 28.13 -41.82 -4.42
C PRO A 863 27.29 -42.62 -3.41
N LYS A 864 27.74 -43.83 -3.07
CA LYS A 864 27.06 -44.74 -2.13
C LYS A 864 27.29 -44.42 -0.66
N SER A 865 28.50 -44.01 -0.29
CA SER A 865 28.87 -43.61 1.08
C SER A 865 30.06 -42.63 1.04
N SER A 866 30.44 -42.07 2.19
CA SER A 866 31.65 -41.23 2.31
C SER A 866 32.94 -41.99 1.97
N ASP A 867 32.93 -43.32 2.13
CA ASP A 867 34.13 -44.17 2.06
C ASP A 867 34.19 -44.96 0.73
N GLU A 868 33.08 -45.07 0.01
CA GLU A 868 32.92 -45.77 -1.27
C GLU A 868 32.57 -44.80 -2.41
N LEU A 869 33.35 -43.72 -2.58
CA LEU A 869 33.12 -42.70 -3.63
C LEU A 869 33.20 -43.24 -5.08
N GLY A 870 33.77 -44.44 -5.26
CA GLY A 870 33.89 -45.11 -6.56
C GLY A 870 32.64 -45.86 -7.02
N GLU A 871 31.74 -46.26 -6.10
CA GLU A 871 30.48 -46.91 -6.47
C GLU A 871 29.42 -45.87 -6.87
N LYS A 872 28.77 -46.10 -8.01
CA LYS A 872 27.81 -45.17 -8.63
C LYS A 872 26.38 -45.66 -8.43
N LEU A 873 25.63 -44.97 -7.57
CA LEU A 873 24.20 -45.20 -7.36
C LEU A 873 23.38 -44.35 -8.33
N VAL A 874 22.46 -44.96 -9.07
CA VAL A 874 21.64 -44.26 -10.09
C VAL A 874 20.56 -43.43 -9.40
N TYR A 875 20.30 -42.21 -9.86
CA TYR A 875 19.16 -41.42 -9.36
C TYR A 875 18.31 -40.80 -10.47
N ALA A 876 18.83 -40.80 -11.70
CA ALA A 876 18.07 -40.46 -12.89
C ALA A 876 18.40 -41.48 -14.00
N ALA A 877 17.36 -42.05 -14.60
CA ALA A 877 17.49 -43.04 -15.66
C ALA A 877 16.38 -42.88 -16.72
N LEU A 878 16.69 -43.16 -17.97
CA LEU A 878 15.76 -43.08 -19.09
C LEU A 878 15.76 -44.39 -19.87
N THR A 879 14.60 -44.88 -20.29
CA THR A 879 14.51 -46.02 -21.20
C THR A 879 13.43 -45.80 -22.25
N ARG A 880 13.55 -46.50 -23.39
CA ARG A 880 12.52 -46.52 -24.43
C ARG A 880 11.49 -47.59 -24.13
N TYR A 881 10.23 -47.27 -24.37
CA TYR A 881 9.13 -48.23 -24.28
C TYR A 881 8.21 -48.04 -25.49
N GLY A 882 8.21 -49.00 -26.42
CA GLY A 882 7.59 -48.83 -27.72
C GLY A 882 8.18 -47.63 -28.48
N LYS A 883 7.32 -46.72 -28.94
CA LYS A 883 7.72 -45.47 -29.61
C LYS A 883 8.05 -44.34 -28.65
N GLY A 884 7.66 -44.43 -27.38
CA GLY A 884 7.85 -43.40 -26.36
C GLY A 884 9.00 -43.69 -25.40
N ALA A 885 8.96 -43.06 -24.23
CA ALA A 885 10.01 -43.16 -23.23
C ALA A 885 9.50 -43.07 -21.79
N ILE A 886 10.29 -43.64 -20.88
CA ILE A 886 10.07 -43.61 -19.43
C ILE A 886 11.29 -42.96 -18.78
N LEU A 887 11.09 -41.82 -18.11
CA LEU A 887 12.08 -41.13 -17.31
C LEU A 887 11.83 -41.42 -15.83
N LEU A 888 12.84 -41.95 -15.13
CA LEU A 888 12.81 -42.22 -13.70
C LEU A 888 13.70 -41.25 -12.93
N LEU A 889 13.14 -40.68 -11.87
CA LEU A 889 13.84 -39.85 -10.89
C LEU A 889 13.56 -40.40 -9.49
N SER A 890 14.60 -40.63 -8.69
CA SER A 890 14.46 -41.19 -7.33
C SER A 890 13.94 -40.18 -6.28
N ALA A 891 14.00 -38.88 -6.56
CA ALA A 891 13.30 -37.79 -5.89
C ALA A 891 13.47 -36.51 -6.72
N ASP A 892 13.13 -35.34 -6.16
CA ASP A 892 13.47 -34.04 -6.75
C ASP A 892 15.00 -33.89 -6.87
N PRO A 893 15.58 -33.81 -8.08
CA PRO A 893 17.01 -33.67 -8.28
C PRO A 893 17.51 -32.23 -8.08
N ARG A 894 16.64 -31.29 -7.70
CA ARG A 894 16.91 -29.84 -7.59
C ARG A 894 17.40 -29.22 -8.90
N ILE A 895 16.92 -29.78 -10.01
CA ILE A 895 17.08 -29.26 -11.37
C ILE A 895 15.76 -28.66 -11.84
N PRO A 896 15.74 -27.65 -12.73
CA PRO A 896 14.51 -27.09 -13.26
C PRO A 896 13.72 -28.15 -14.05
N LEU A 897 12.76 -28.78 -13.38
CA LEU A 897 12.01 -29.94 -13.89
C LEU A 897 11.31 -29.70 -15.24
N PRO A 898 10.75 -28.50 -15.52
CA PRO A 898 10.19 -28.20 -16.85
C PRO A 898 11.25 -28.25 -17.97
N GLN A 899 12.43 -27.72 -17.71
CA GLN A 899 13.53 -27.71 -18.69
C GLN A 899 14.09 -29.10 -18.92
N LEU A 900 14.15 -29.93 -17.87
CA LEU A 900 14.47 -31.35 -18.00
C LEU A 900 13.45 -32.06 -18.89
N LEU A 901 12.15 -31.80 -18.69
CA LEU A 901 11.10 -32.41 -19.50
C LEU A 901 11.23 -32.04 -20.97
N GLU A 902 11.41 -30.75 -21.28
CA GLU A 902 11.66 -30.26 -22.65
C GLU A 902 12.87 -30.96 -23.28
N ASN A 903 14.01 -30.98 -22.57
CA ASN A 903 15.20 -31.62 -23.08
C ASN A 903 15.01 -33.13 -23.32
N VAL A 904 14.34 -33.84 -22.42
CA VAL A 904 14.10 -35.27 -22.61
C VAL A 904 13.14 -35.49 -23.77
N GLN A 905 12.09 -34.69 -23.90
CA GLN A 905 11.11 -34.83 -24.96
C GLN A 905 11.68 -34.57 -26.36
N GLU A 906 12.57 -33.57 -26.49
CA GLU A 906 13.10 -33.25 -27.81
C GLU A 906 14.20 -34.20 -28.24
N ASN A 907 14.90 -34.81 -27.28
CA ASN A 907 16.07 -35.64 -27.56
C ASN A 907 15.87 -37.14 -27.27
N PHE A 908 14.74 -37.61 -26.69
CA PHE A 908 14.61 -39.04 -26.33
C PHE A 908 14.75 -39.99 -27.53
N ARG A 909 14.47 -39.50 -28.75
CA ARG A 909 14.64 -40.25 -30.00
C ARG A 909 16.10 -40.51 -30.36
N GLU A 910 17.03 -39.69 -29.84
CA GLU A 910 18.47 -39.80 -30.06
C GLU A 910 19.14 -40.80 -29.10
N PHE A 911 18.42 -41.29 -28.10
CA PHE A 911 18.89 -42.37 -27.24
C PHE A 911 18.72 -43.70 -28.00
N GLU A 912 19.74 -44.07 -28.78
CA GLU A 912 19.86 -45.42 -29.33
C GLU A 912 20.30 -46.38 -28.22
N MET A 913 19.48 -47.38 -27.90
CA MET A 913 19.90 -48.47 -27.03
C MET A 913 20.98 -49.28 -27.78
N LYS A 914 22.19 -49.35 -27.22
CA LYS A 914 23.25 -50.22 -27.72
C LYS A 914 23.04 -51.67 -27.31
#